data_AF-A0A2G4SPQ6-F1
#
_entry.id   AF-A0A2G4SPQ6-F1
#
_cell.length_a   1.000
_cell.length_b   1.000
_cell.length_c   1.000
_cell.angle_alpha   90.00
_cell.angle_beta   90.00
_cell.angle_gamma   90.00
#
_symmetry.space_group_name_H-M   'P 1'
#
loop_
_entity.id
_entity.type
_entity.pdbx_description
1 polymer ?
#
loop_
_entity_poly.entity_id
_entity_poly.type
_entity_poly.pdbx_seq_one_letter_code
_entity_poly.pdbx_strand_id
1 'polypeptide(L)'
;MTTLYDPPVKQPTREYEEDSMTTSSTTDDEKNPKFEMAEYDLDVVDEALLNPHNKEYMDHFGFTIQVRTDDEASSDEDSSSFDEDEPMQPDNHTVTTTTGISDNDDDMSSIETNITSPHQSHSDDDILHSKPAFYPNTVPILKSPPTSINNNNNNSNKSVNRASIISTISNKFKRPVSVSSIPTSPATTAISRPSQTFEQRRSIHKSIGHSRSSVVIRKFTHYDHRYDSERQALLKQEALERLTSCRLDEERIDWDFWSHAISNLSSVIESQMDDLRSHLAHGGIPSPIRGYVWQIISKSRDLDVIEYNELLKKTSSFEKQIQRDLTRTFPNYSYFMNENGRQALFRVAKAYSLFDQEVGYCQGLAFIIGCLLIHMPEEEAFLVLIKLMGKYDLRGHFTPRMETLHQHMYQFDNVFQQKLPVVHRHMESEGVSPSMYASQWFITLCSYRCPIEMSFRIMDLLFIEGPQVLVQIALALIVRNQEHILKLKFDALVDFLCNGVFQVYEDNTDGFVNDVYRVELPTKFMARLAQQYSEEIEYRDSRSTSQEDHLRRVNGQLSEHIRMVEGSLASLRDENKDLTQQIIDSKMDIARIVDEKEKLSHDYSQLKAAYENQVDENRKLAEKNVYLVNQLTDIEAMLINMKLAVAEKEGELDSLKQELKQAHNQLKQ
;
A
#
# COMPACT_ATOMS: atom_id res chain seq x y z
N MET A 1 41.24 7.31 -54.82
CA MET A 1 40.45 6.13 -55.24
C MET A 1 39.89 5.49 -53.98
N THR A 2 38.58 5.32 -53.78
CA THR A 2 37.43 5.84 -54.53
C THR A 2 36.24 5.90 -53.56
N THR A 3 35.55 7.03 -53.46
CA THR A 3 34.36 7.18 -52.60
C THR A 3 33.11 6.67 -53.30
N LEU A 4 32.20 6.02 -52.58
CA LEU A 4 30.85 5.73 -53.07
C LEU A 4 29.80 6.04 -51.99
N TYR A 5 29.14 7.18 -52.16
CA TYR A 5 27.81 7.50 -51.62
C TYR A 5 26.91 7.69 -52.85
N ASP A 6 25.75 7.02 -52.90
CA ASP A 6 24.45 7.70 -52.98
C ASP A 6 23.27 6.71 -53.07
N PRO A 7 22.06 7.09 -52.59
CA PRO A 7 20.88 6.23 -52.56
C PRO A 7 19.98 6.38 -53.82
N PRO A 8 19.12 5.40 -54.12
CA PRO A 8 18.13 5.52 -55.20
C PRO A 8 16.88 6.30 -54.75
N VAL A 9 16.59 7.41 -55.44
CA VAL A 9 15.30 8.13 -55.32
C VAL A 9 14.54 8.07 -56.64
N LYS A 10 13.29 7.59 -56.61
CA LYS A 10 12.24 7.96 -57.57
C LYS A 10 10.90 8.16 -56.86
N GLN A 11 10.14 9.13 -57.36
CA GLN A 11 8.88 9.61 -56.81
C GLN A 11 7.68 9.10 -57.68
N PRO A 12 6.48 9.73 -57.71
CA PRO A 12 5.36 9.21 -56.93
C PRO A 12 4.08 8.96 -57.77
N THR A 13 3.14 8.20 -57.21
CA THR A 13 1.77 8.11 -57.75
C THR A 13 0.74 8.25 -56.63
N ARG A 14 -0.14 9.25 -56.76
CA ARG A 14 -1.43 9.31 -56.06
C ARG A 14 -2.50 8.82 -57.03
N GLU A 15 -3.29 7.85 -56.62
CA GLU A 15 -4.66 7.69 -57.10
C GLU A 15 -5.58 7.52 -55.88
N TYR A 16 -6.83 7.95 -56.01
CA TYR A 16 -7.89 7.82 -55.01
C TYR A 16 -8.86 6.74 -55.50
N GLU A 17 -9.35 5.89 -54.61
CA GLU A 17 -10.71 5.34 -54.70
C GLU A 17 -11.20 4.91 -53.31
N GLU A 18 -12.51 4.78 -53.14
CA GLU A 18 -13.21 4.76 -51.85
C GLU A 18 -13.74 3.36 -51.46
N ASP A 19 -14.25 3.26 -50.23
CA ASP A 19 -15.17 2.23 -49.71
C ASP A 19 -14.81 0.73 -49.81
N SER A 20 -14.60 0.13 -48.64
CA SER A 20 -15.71 -0.63 -48.03
C SER A 20 -15.58 -0.77 -46.51
N MET A 21 -16.71 -0.74 -45.81
CA MET A 21 -16.78 -1.17 -44.41
C MET A 21 -16.71 -2.70 -44.32
N THR A 22 -15.94 -3.23 -43.36
CA THR A 22 -16.32 -4.47 -42.67
C THR A 22 -15.87 -4.42 -41.22
N THR A 23 -16.76 -4.81 -40.31
CA THR A 23 -16.54 -4.73 -38.86
C THR A 23 -16.08 -6.08 -38.30
N SER A 24 -14.94 -6.11 -37.61
CA SER A 24 -14.59 -7.21 -36.71
C SER A 24 -13.91 -6.65 -35.46
N SER A 25 -14.59 -6.77 -34.32
CA SER A 25 -14.07 -6.38 -33.01
C SER A 25 -13.20 -7.49 -32.42
N THR A 26 -11.93 -7.21 -32.19
CA THR A 26 -11.08 -7.93 -31.24
C THR A 26 -10.42 -6.94 -30.31
N THR A 27 -10.46 -7.23 -29.01
CA THR A 27 -9.78 -6.49 -27.96
C THR A 27 -8.35 -7.00 -27.83
N ASP A 28 -7.38 -6.20 -28.21
CA ASP A 28 -5.98 -6.42 -27.84
C ASP A 28 -5.65 -5.48 -26.67
N ASP A 29 -5.45 -6.06 -25.49
CA ASP A 29 -5.07 -5.32 -24.28
C ASP A 29 -3.65 -4.74 -24.43
N GLU A 30 -3.46 -3.48 -24.03
CA GLU A 30 -2.13 -2.87 -23.97
C GLU A 30 -1.24 -3.68 -23.01
N LYS A 31 -0.20 -4.33 -23.55
CA LYS A 31 0.91 -4.88 -22.75
C LYS A 31 1.74 -3.75 -22.14
N ASN A 32 1.16 -3.10 -21.14
CA ASN A 32 1.79 -2.08 -20.32
C ASN A 32 2.88 -2.76 -19.43
N PRO A 33 4.18 -2.48 -19.63
CA PRO A 33 5.22 -3.10 -18.83
C PRO A 33 5.15 -2.56 -17.39
N LYS A 34 4.73 -3.41 -16.46
CA LYS A 34 4.77 -3.16 -15.02
C LYS A 34 6.23 -2.99 -14.56
N PHE A 35 6.70 -1.75 -14.52
CA PHE A 35 7.77 -1.37 -13.60
C PHE A 35 7.16 -1.15 -12.22
N GLU A 36 7.11 -2.21 -11.41
CA GLU A 36 6.62 -2.16 -10.03
C GLU A 36 7.66 -1.51 -9.12
N MET A 37 7.58 -0.18 -9.07
CA MET A 37 8.57 0.73 -8.51
C MET A 37 8.58 0.78 -6.96
N ALA A 38 8.21 -0.32 -6.28
CA ALA A 38 7.85 -0.27 -4.86
C ALA A 38 7.97 -1.60 -4.07
N GLU A 39 8.86 -2.53 -4.43
CA GLU A 39 9.04 -3.78 -3.65
C GLU A 39 10.51 -4.24 -3.50
N TYR A 40 11.43 -3.26 -3.49
CA TYR A 40 12.89 -3.45 -3.37
C TYR A 40 13.33 -3.93 -1.97
N ASP A 41 13.10 -5.21 -1.67
CA ASP A 41 13.88 -6.08 -0.77
C ASP A 41 13.22 -7.48 -0.58
N LEU A 42 12.00 -7.72 -1.10
CA LEU A 42 11.27 -8.98 -0.83
C LEU A 42 11.76 -10.19 -1.65
N ASP A 43 12.11 -10.00 -2.92
CA ASP A 43 12.46 -11.10 -3.85
C ASP A 43 13.47 -12.11 -3.27
N VAL A 44 14.51 -11.60 -2.60
CA VAL A 44 15.60 -12.41 -2.00
C VAL A 44 15.13 -13.20 -0.79
N VAL A 45 14.22 -12.63 0.00
CA VAL A 45 13.67 -13.29 1.19
C VAL A 45 12.75 -14.43 0.77
N ASP A 46 11.90 -14.21 -0.23
CA ASP A 46 11.02 -15.24 -0.77
C ASP A 46 11.81 -16.34 -1.51
N GLU A 47 12.86 -15.99 -2.27
CA GLU A 47 13.75 -16.98 -2.89
C GLU A 47 14.50 -17.83 -1.83
N ALA A 48 14.96 -17.22 -0.73
CA ALA A 48 15.62 -17.93 0.36
C ALA A 48 14.67 -18.83 1.17
N LEU A 49 13.39 -18.44 1.29
CA LEU A 49 12.34 -19.28 1.88
C LEU A 49 11.96 -20.45 0.95
N LEU A 50 12.08 -20.28 -0.37
CA LEU A 50 11.81 -21.34 -1.37
C LEU A 50 12.97 -22.33 -1.52
N ASN A 51 14.22 -21.87 -1.41
CA ASN A 51 15.42 -22.68 -1.69
C ASN A 51 16.38 -22.87 -0.48
N PRO A 52 15.92 -23.18 0.76
CA PRO A 52 16.69 -23.06 2.01
C PRO A 52 17.94 -23.94 2.17
N HIS A 53 18.34 -24.70 1.14
CA HIS A 53 19.62 -25.39 1.07
C HIS A 53 20.72 -24.57 0.37
N ASN A 54 20.35 -23.51 -0.37
CA ASN A 54 21.32 -22.55 -0.90
C ASN A 54 21.74 -21.57 0.20
N LYS A 55 23.04 -21.27 0.27
CA LYS A 55 23.64 -20.35 1.23
C LYS A 55 23.92 -18.95 0.66
N GLU A 56 23.94 -18.80 -0.66
CA GLU A 56 24.30 -17.55 -1.34
C GLU A 56 23.22 -17.15 -2.36
N TYR A 57 22.59 -16.01 -2.10
CA TYR A 57 21.57 -15.39 -2.96
C TYR A 57 22.12 -14.09 -3.54
N MET A 58 21.49 -13.57 -4.59
CA MET A 58 21.90 -12.31 -5.20
C MET A 58 20.76 -11.29 -5.10
N ASP A 59 21.03 -10.09 -4.60
CA ASP A 59 20.01 -9.05 -4.53
C ASP A 59 19.73 -8.37 -5.87
N HIS A 60 18.68 -7.54 -5.92
CA HIS A 60 18.28 -6.76 -7.10
C HIS A 60 19.38 -5.83 -7.63
N PHE A 61 20.44 -5.58 -6.83
CA PHE A 61 21.61 -4.78 -7.18
C PHE A 61 22.86 -5.65 -7.41
N GLY A 62 22.69 -6.95 -7.66
CA GLY A 62 23.73 -7.91 -8.04
C GLY A 62 24.64 -8.38 -6.91
N PHE A 63 24.43 -7.97 -5.65
CA PHE A 63 25.34 -8.34 -4.56
C PHE A 63 25.02 -9.71 -4.00
N THR A 64 26.07 -10.52 -3.77
CA THR A 64 25.93 -11.79 -3.04
C THR A 64 25.61 -11.53 -1.56
N ILE A 65 24.51 -12.13 -1.09
CA ILE A 65 24.07 -12.18 0.31
C ILE A 65 24.23 -13.61 0.80
N GLN A 66 25.04 -13.79 1.85
CA GLN A 66 25.15 -15.07 2.56
C GLN A 66 24.06 -15.18 3.62
N VAL A 67 23.20 -16.20 3.51
CA VAL A 67 22.19 -16.54 4.51
C VAL A 67 22.77 -17.61 5.44
N ARG A 68 22.91 -17.26 6.73
CA ARG A 68 23.30 -18.19 7.79
C ARG A 68 22.06 -18.72 8.49
N THR A 69 21.94 -20.04 8.55
CA THR A 69 21.04 -20.76 9.45
C THR A 69 21.64 -20.78 10.85
N ASP A 70 20.81 -20.62 11.89
CA ASP A 70 21.26 -20.48 13.29
C ASP A 70 22.13 -21.67 13.79
N ASP A 71 21.98 -22.86 13.18
CA ASP A 71 22.79 -24.05 13.48
C ASP A 71 24.31 -23.81 13.33
N GLU A 72 24.75 -22.94 12.42
CA GLU A 72 26.18 -22.63 12.20
C GLU A 72 26.76 -21.62 13.22
N ALA A 73 25.93 -21.07 14.12
CA ALA A 73 26.39 -20.12 15.13
C ALA A 73 26.99 -20.78 16.39
N SER A 74 27.18 -22.10 16.38
CA SER A 74 27.48 -22.91 17.58
C SER A 74 28.74 -23.81 17.51
N SER A 75 29.49 -23.77 16.41
CA SER A 75 30.64 -24.67 16.17
C SER A 75 32.03 -24.07 16.39
N ASP A 76 32.15 -22.74 16.47
CA ASP A 76 33.43 -22.03 16.37
C ASP A 76 33.83 -21.37 17.71
N GLU A 77 34.13 -22.17 18.74
CA GLU A 77 34.90 -21.73 19.91
C GLU A 77 36.19 -22.56 20.09
N ASP A 78 37.32 -21.83 20.11
CA ASP A 78 38.63 -22.17 20.68
C ASP A 78 39.22 -23.59 20.51
N SER A 79 39.69 -23.89 19.29
CA SER A 79 40.79 -24.84 19.11
C SER A 79 42.17 -24.17 19.35
N SER A 80 42.52 -23.86 20.61
CA SER A 80 43.87 -23.44 20.98
C SER A 80 44.52 -24.41 21.97
N SER A 81 45.68 -24.95 21.58
CA SER A 81 46.36 -26.06 22.25
C SER A 81 47.20 -25.62 23.44
N PHE A 82 47.06 -26.30 24.59
CA PHE A 82 48.13 -26.45 25.58
C PHE A 82 47.94 -27.75 26.38
N ASP A 83 48.85 -28.70 26.17
CA ASP A 83 48.82 -30.01 26.81
C ASP A 83 49.63 -30.04 28.13
N GLU A 84 49.06 -30.76 29.11
CA GLU A 84 49.67 -31.57 30.17
C GLU A 84 50.82 -31.04 31.06
N ASP A 85 50.61 -31.07 32.39
CA ASP A 85 51.52 -31.76 33.33
C ASP A 85 50.90 -32.02 34.74
N GLU A 86 50.50 -33.29 34.97
CA GLU A 86 50.53 -34.06 36.24
C GLU A 86 49.72 -33.60 37.53
N PRO A 87 49.56 -34.44 38.61
CA PRO A 87 48.20 -34.93 38.92
C PRO A 87 47.79 -35.09 40.42
N MET A 88 46.62 -35.75 40.61
CA MET A 88 46.21 -36.62 41.75
C MET A 88 45.62 -36.05 43.07
N GLN A 89 44.36 -36.48 43.29
CA GLN A 89 43.73 -36.94 44.55
C GLN A 89 43.10 -35.94 45.58
N PRO A 90 42.14 -36.43 46.42
CA PRO A 90 41.16 -35.59 47.13
C PRO A 90 41.30 -35.61 48.67
N ASP A 91 40.56 -34.76 49.40
CA ASP A 91 39.55 -35.21 50.39
C ASP A 91 38.84 -34.09 51.18
N ASN A 92 37.54 -34.29 51.41
CA ASN A 92 36.70 -33.99 52.58
C ASN A 92 36.74 -32.67 53.42
N HIS A 93 35.52 -32.24 53.80
CA HIS A 93 35.14 -31.37 54.94
C HIS A 93 35.53 -29.87 54.85
N THR A 94 34.77 -28.91 55.41
CA THR A 94 34.18 -28.89 56.77
C THR A 94 32.89 -28.06 56.88
N VAL A 95 32.03 -28.42 57.84
CA VAL A 95 30.76 -27.75 58.18
C VAL A 95 30.96 -26.57 59.15
N THR A 96 30.23 -25.47 58.96
CA THR A 96 29.81 -24.56 60.04
C THR A 96 28.53 -23.82 59.65
N THR A 97 27.42 -24.16 60.34
CA THR A 97 26.50 -23.31 61.13
C THR A 97 26.44 -21.78 60.85
N THR A 98 25.33 -21.04 61.10
CA THR A 98 24.31 -21.22 62.16
C THR A 98 23.00 -20.43 61.86
N THR A 99 21.84 -20.91 62.35
CA THR A 99 20.60 -20.19 62.78
C THR A 99 20.01 -19.01 61.97
N GLY A 100 18.69 -18.89 61.71
CA GLY A 100 17.53 -19.79 62.01
C GLY A 100 16.30 -19.05 62.59
N ILE A 101 15.14 -19.75 62.66
CA ILE A 101 13.95 -19.48 63.53
C ILE A 101 13.12 -18.22 63.12
N SER A 102 12.02 -18.31 62.36
CA SER A 102 10.63 -18.84 62.63
C SER A 102 9.66 -17.75 63.20
N ASP A 103 8.33 -17.88 63.29
CA ASP A 103 7.38 -19.02 63.21
C ASP A 103 5.91 -18.57 62.94
N ASN A 104 4.97 -19.53 62.82
CA ASN A 104 3.48 -19.44 62.97
C ASN A 104 2.60 -18.78 61.87
N ASP A 105 1.34 -19.19 61.62
CA ASP A 105 0.65 -20.51 61.73
C ASP A 105 -0.78 -20.46 61.08
N ASP A 106 -1.46 -21.62 60.99
CA ASP A 106 -2.92 -21.87 60.84
C ASP A 106 -3.68 -21.46 59.55
N ASP A 107 -4.75 -22.15 59.08
CA ASP A 107 -5.18 -23.58 59.19
C ASP A 107 -6.30 -23.89 58.13
N MET A 108 -6.59 -25.19 57.91
CA MET A 108 -7.83 -25.82 57.39
C MET A 108 -8.30 -25.68 55.91
N SER A 109 -8.21 -26.83 55.22
CA SER A 109 -9.24 -27.46 54.35
C SER A 109 -9.61 -26.87 52.96
N SER A 110 -10.06 -27.65 51.97
CA SER A 110 -9.61 -28.93 51.32
C SER A 110 -10.61 -29.32 50.19
N ILE A 111 -10.35 -30.39 49.43
CA ILE A 111 -11.15 -30.97 48.30
C ILE A 111 -10.95 -30.17 46.98
N GLU A 112 -10.06 -30.60 46.06
CA GLU A 112 -10.19 -31.71 45.08
C GLU A 112 -11.20 -31.44 43.95
N THR A 113 -10.93 -31.74 42.66
CA THR A 113 -10.41 -33.02 42.14
C THR A 113 -9.44 -32.95 40.95
N ASN A 114 -8.73 -34.06 40.77
CA ASN A 114 -7.72 -34.40 39.76
C ASN A 114 -8.29 -34.76 38.36
N ILE A 115 -7.51 -35.14 37.32
CA ILE A 115 -6.24 -34.65 36.73
C ILE A 115 -5.92 -35.53 35.48
N THR A 116 -5.34 -34.96 34.41
CA THR A 116 -4.48 -35.64 33.40
C THR A 116 -5.07 -36.68 32.38
N SER A 117 -4.37 -36.79 31.23
CA SER A 117 -4.55 -37.72 30.08
C SER A 117 -3.52 -38.89 30.18
N PRO A 118 -2.98 -39.57 29.12
CA PRO A 118 -3.32 -39.71 27.68
C PRO A 118 -3.20 -41.16 27.09
N HIS A 119 -3.28 -41.27 25.75
CA HIS A 119 -2.69 -42.28 24.84
C HIS A 119 -3.45 -43.55 24.33
N GLN A 120 -3.74 -43.50 23.03
CA GLN A 120 -3.46 -44.48 21.95
C GLN A 120 -3.92 -45.96 22.04
N SER A 121 -4.70 -46.39 21.03
CA SER A 121 -4.21 -47.33 19.97
C SER A 121 -5.17 -47.48 18.77
N HIS A 122 -4.63 -48.06 17.70
CA HIS A 122 -5.19 -48.52 16.39
C HIS A 122 -6.42 -49.48 16.49
N SER A 123 -7.21 -49.81 15.45
CA SER A 123 -7.25 -49.50 14.00
C SER A 123 -8.53 -50.01 13.29
N ASP A 124 -8.90 -49.34 12.18
CA ASP A 124 -9.45 -49.85 10.89
C ASP A 124 -10.83 -50.58 10.73
N ASP A 125 -11.27 -50.58 9.46
CA ASP A 125 -12.25 -51.41 8.72
C ASP A 125 -13.81 -51.27 8.83
N ASP A 126 -14.35 -50.64 7.77
CA ASP A 126 -15.37 -51.15 6.82
C ASP A 126 -16.91 -51.30 7.09
N ILE A 127 -17.66 -50.40 6.43
CA ILE A 127 -18.67 -50.68 5.35
C ILE A 127 -20.14 -51.14 5.66
N LEU A 128 -21.07 -50.51 4.90
CA LEU A 128 -22.47 -50.85 4.53
C LEU A 128 -23.70 -50.62 5.46
N HIS A 129 -24.44 -49.56 5.09
CA HIS A 129 -25.92 -49.47 4.93
C HIS A 129 -26.92 -49.86 6.04
N SER A 130 -27.73 -48.86 6.44
CA SER A 130 -29.19 -48.87 6.18
C SER A 130 -29.79 -47.45 6.10
N LYS A 131 -31.01 -47.34 5.54
CA LYS A 131 -31.83 -46.13 5.30
C LYS A 131 -33.15 -46.26 6.13
N PRO A 132 -34.04 -45.23 6.33
CA PRO A 132 -34.34 -44.17 5.36
C PRO A 132 -34.83 -42.76 5.84
N ALA A 133 -34.90 -41.85 4.85
CA ALA A 133 -35.95 -40.83 4.59
C ALA A 133 -35.90 -39.39 5.19
N PHE A 134 -36.63 -38.51 4.48
CA PHE A 134 -37.04 -37.11 4.74
C PHE A 134 -36.08 -35.93 4.41
N TYR A 135 -36.33 -35.35 3.22
CA TYR A 135 -36.10 -33.98 2.69
C TYR A 135 -34.83 -33.15 3.03
N PRO A 136 -34.05 -32.74 2.00
CA PRO A 136 -33.26 -31.50 2.04
C PRO A 136 -34.14 -30.28 1.65
N ASN A 137 -33.80 -29.09 2.15
CA ASN A 137 -34.59 -27.88 1.90
C ASN A 137 -33.66 -26.66 1.66
N THR A 138 -33.54 -26.20 0.41
CA THR A 138 -32.69 -25.05 0.03
C THR A 138 -33.36 -24.12 -0.99
N VAL A 139 -33.80 -22.96 -0.47
CA VAL A 139 -33.94 -21.64 -1.12
C VAL A 139 -34.37 -21.59 -2.61
N PRO A 140 -35.66 -21.33 -2.92
CA PRO A 140 -36.12 -20.97 -4.26
C PRO A 140 -36.03 -19.46 -4.52
N ILE A 141 -35.48 -19.06 -5.67
CA ILE A 141 -35.56 -17.69 -6.20
C ILE A 141 -36.92 -17.51 -6.90
N LEU A 142 -37.69 -16.48 -6.52
CA LEU A 142 -39.00 -16.18 -7.11
C LEU A 142 -38.90 -15.30 -8.37
N LYS A 143 -39.74 -15.61 -9.36
CA LYS A 143 -39.78 -14.96 -10.69
C LYS A 143 -40.86 -13.87 -10.76
N SER A 144 -40.71 -12.98 -11.72
CA SER A 144 -41.68 -11.92 -12.07
C SER A 144 -42.98 -12.46 -12.69
N PRO A 145 -44.10 -11.71 -12.59
CA PRO A 145 -45.41 -12.13 -13.12
C PRO A 145 -45.59 -11.82 -14.64
N PRO A 146 -46.56 -12.47 -15.32
CA PRO A 146 -46.72 -12.38 -16.79
C PRO A 146 -47.98 -11.60 -17.26
N THR A 147 -48.33 -11.78 -18.54
CA THR A 147 -49.51 -11.27 -19.30
C THR A 147 -49.43 -9.84 -19.86
N SER A 148 -49.93 -9.53 -21.06
CA SER A 148 -50.36 -10.41 -22.18
C SER A 148 -50.30 -9.67 -23.53
N ILE A 149 -50.10 -10.42 -24.61
CA ILE A 149 -50.11 -9.90 -25.99
C ILE A 149 -51.56 -9.77 -26.50
N ASN A 150 -51.87 -8.66 -27.18
CA ASN A 150 -52.95 -8.63 -28.18
C ASN A 150 -52.55 -7.72 -29.36
N ASN A 151 -53.08 -7.99 -30.55
CA ASN A 151 -52.50 -7.54 -31.82
C ASN A 151 -53.10 -6.24 -32.39
N ASN A 152 -52.30 -5.59 -33.24
CA ASN A 152 -52.67 -4.43 -34.05
C ASN A 152 -53.88 -4.69 -34.97
N ASN A 153 -54.64 -3.64 -35.30
CA ASN A 153 -54.84 -3.30 -36.72
C ASN A 153 -55.34 -1.88 -37.03
N ASN A 154 -54.86 -1.37 -38.17
CA ASN A 154 -55.46 -0.37 -39.08
C ASN A 154 -55.58 1.14 -38.72
N ASN A 155 -54.93 1.91 -39.61
CA ASN A 155 -55.42 3.13 -40.30
C ASN A 155 -55.30 4.54 -39.67
N SER A 156 -54.16 5.16 -40.02
CA SER A 156 -54.10 6.26 -41.02
C SER A 156 -54.04 7.74 -40.58
N ASN A 157 -53.03 8.41 -41.16
CA ASN A 157 -53.01 9.79 -41.68
C ASN A 157 -52.95 11.03 -40.75
N LYS A 158 -52.10 11.97 -41.20
CA LYS A 158 -52.02 13.43 -40.90
C LYS A 158 -51.46 13.89 -39.54
N SER A 159 -50.17 14.25 -39.59
CA SER A 159 -49.62 15.60 -39.31
C SER A 159 -50.52 16.65 -38.64
N VAL A 160 -50.02 17.30 -37.57
CA VAL A 160 -49.88 18.79 -37.45
C VAL A 160 -49.16 19.19 -36.15
N ASN A 161 -48.48 20.36 -36.14
CA ASN A 161 -47.85 20.98 -34.97
C ASN A 161 -48.83 21.70 -34.02
N ARG A 162 -48.58 21.61 -32.70
CA ARG A 162 -48.80 22.58 -31.57
C ARG A 162 -49.11 21.80 -30.28
N ALA A 163 -48.55 22.06 -29.09
CA ALA A 163 -48.18 23.29 -28.36
C ALA A 163 -49.31 23.86 -27.47
N SER A 164 -48.94 24.18 -26.22
CA SER A 164 -49.67 24.92 -25.18
C SER A 164 -50.96 24.31 -24.57
N ILE A 165 -51.05 24.39 -23.24
CA ILE A 165 -52.15 25.05 -22.49
C ILE A 165 -51.52 25.69 -21.24
N ILE A 166 -51.75 26.99 -21.01
CA ILE A 166 -51.51 27.70 -19.75
C ILE A 166 -52.67 28.69 -19.55
N SER A 167 -53.34 28.63 -18.41
CA SER A 167 -54.23 29.65 -17.81
C SER A 167 -54.48 29.21 -16.34
N THR A 168 -54.81 30.02 -15.33
CA THR A 168 -55.42 31.37 -15.22
C THR A 168 -54.94 31.96 -13.86
N ILE A 169 -54.21 33.08 -13.78
CA ILE A 169 -54.69 34.46 -13.44
C ILE A 169 -55.52 34.55 -12.13
N SER A 170 -55.34 35.49 -11.17
CA SER A 170 -54.29 36.51 -10.86
C SER A 170 -54.66 37.31 -9.58
N ASN A 171 -53.67 37.96 -8.90
CA ASN A 171 -53.80 39.07 -7.91
C ASN A 171 -54.47 38.73 -6.53
N LYS A 172 -54.16 39.32 -5.36
CA LYS A 172 -53.28 40.44 -4.86
C LYS A 172 -53.03 40.22 -3.31
N PHE A 173 -52.43 41.05 -2.43
CA PHE A 173 -52.10 42.49 -2.46
C PHE A 173 -50.84 42.95 -1.62
N LYS A 174 -51.01 43.83 -0.61
CA LYS A 174 -50.01 44.68 0.11
C LYS A 174 -49.39 44.09 1.40
N ARG A 175 -48.19 44.59 1.75
CA ARG A 175 -47.53 44.54 3.09
C ARG A 175 -47.93 45.72 4.00
N PRO A 176 -47.58 45.66 5.31
CA PRO A 176 -46.83 46.74 5.96
C PRO A 176 -45.49 46.27 6.60
N VAL A 177 -44.81 47.12 7.38
CA VAL A 177 -43.41 46.96 7.84
C VAL A 177 -43.23 47.52 9.27
N SER A 178 -42.31 46.97 10.08
CA SER A 178 -41.26 47.69 10.88
C SER A 178 -41.00 47.24 12.35
N VAL A 179 -39.73 47.49 12.77
CA VAL A 179 -39.16 47.55 14.15
C VAL A 179 -38.93 46.22 14.92
N SER A 180 -38.07 46.29 15.94
CA SER A 180 -37.17 45.24 16.47
C SER A 180 -37.12 45.17 18.01
N SER A 181 -36.78 44.00 18.57
CA SER A 181 -36.05 43.87 19.86
C SER A 181 -35.38 42.49 20.03
N ILE A 182 -34.43 42.39 20.98
CA ILE A 182 -33.35 41.40 21.19
C ILE A 182 -33.05 41.43 22.72
N PRO A 183 -32.53 40.38 23.43
CA PRO A 183 -31.71 39.22 23.03
C PRO A 183 -32.42 37.86 23.31
N THR A 184 -31.87 36.65 23.62
CA THR A 184 -30.57 36.17 24.18
C THR A 184 -30.18 34.72 23.80
N SER A 185 -28.91 34.54 23.37
CA SER A 185 -27.91 33.60 23.94
C SER A 185 -28.06 32.06 23.79
N PRO A 186 -26.96 31.25 23.84
CA PRO A 186 -26.70 30.32 22.73
C PRO A 186 -26.44 28.85 23.09
N ALA A 187 -26.53 27.98 22.08
CA ALA A 187 -26.00 26.63 22.08
C ALA A 187 -25.02 26.45 20.90
N THR A 188 -23.74 26.21 21.20
CA THR A 188 -22.67 26.15 20.19
C THR A 188 -22.33 24.71 19.83
N THR A 189 -22.61 24.28 18.60
CA THR A 189 -21.99 23.10 17.98
C THR A 189 -21.12 23.54 16.82
N ALA A 190 -19.81 23.58 17.05
CA ALA A 190 -18.84 24.01 16.05
C ALA A 190 -18.69 22.96 14.95
N ILE A 191 -18.71 23.40 13.69
CA ILE A 191 -18.30 22.56 12.56
C ILE A 191 -16.79 22.35 12.67
N SER A 192 -16.37 21.12 12.96
CA SER A 192 -14.94 20.75 13.05
C SER A 192 -14.25 20.93 11.69
N ARG A 193 -13.58 22.07 11.55
CA ARG A 193 -12.61 22.34 10.49
C ARG A 193 -11.54 21.24 10.49
N PRO A 194 -11.05 20.77 9.33
CA PRO A 194 -9.94 19.81 9.28
C PRO A 194 -8.75 20.29 10.13
N SER A 195 -8.13 19.39 10.87
CA SER A 195 -7.09 19.75 11.83
C SER A 195 -5.87 20.36 11.12
N GLN A 196 -5.30 21.41 11.71
CA GLN A 196 -4.11 22.09 11.17
C GLN A 196 -2.93 21.11 10.96
N THR A 197 -2.85 20.06 11.79
CA THR A 197 -1.93 18.93 11.66
C THR A 197 -1.98 18.23 10.30
N PHE A 198 -3.12 18.22 9.62
CA PHE A 198 -3.30 17.63 8.29
C PHE A 198 -2.84 18.56 7.17
N GLU A 199 -3.08 19.87 7.30
CA GLU A 199 -2.52 20.87 6.39
C GLU A 199 -0.98 20.96 6.54
N GLN A 200 -0.47 20.76 7.75
CA GLN A 200 0.97 20.66 8.03
C GLN A 200 1.62 19.46 7.32
N ARG A 201 0.99 18.28 7.30
CA ARG A 201 1.45 17.15 6.47
C ARG A 201 1.46 17.48 4.97
N ARG A 202 0.54 18.34 4.51
CA ARG A 202 0.42 18.76 3.10
C ARG A 202 1.55 19.71 2.66
N SER A 203 1.97 20.64 3.52
CA SER A 203 3.15 21.48 3.25
C SER A 203 4.46 20.71 3.43
N ILE A 204 4.53 19.77 4.38
CA ILE A 204 5.64 18.83 4.57
C ILE A 204 5.91 18.05 3.27
N HIS A 205 4.93 17.33 2.70
CA HIS A 205 5.18 16.53 1.49
C HIS A 205 5.49 17.36 0.24
N LYS A 206 4.85 18.53 0.03
CA LYS A 206 5.19 19.39 -1.12
C LYS A 206 6.51 20.17 -0.97
N SER A 207 7.07 20.29 0.23
CA SER A 207 8.37 20.95 0.45
C SER A 207 9.54 19.99 0.65
N ILE A 208 9.35 18.78 1.17
CA ILE A 208 10.47 17.89 1.53
C ILE A 208 11.35 17.52 0.32
N GLY A 209 10.78 17.14 -0.81
CA GLY A 209 11.57 16.74 -2.01
C GLY A 209 12.38 17.88 -2.64
N HIS A 210 11.93 19.13 -2.53
CA HIS A 210 12.59 20.29 -3.16
C HIS A 210 13.35 21.19 -2.18
N SER A 211 13.08 21.08 -0.87
CA SER A 211 13.64 21.96 0.16
C SER A 211 14.73 21.27 0.99
N ARG A 212 14.65 19.96 1.26
CA ARG A 212 15.74 19.22 1.93
C ARG A 212 16.96 19.08 1.02
N SER A 213 16.72 18.67 -0.23
CA SER A 213 17.70 18.72 -1.32
C SER A 213 18.35 20.11 -1.41
N SER A 214 17.60 21.20 -1.35
CA SER A 214 18.16 22.57 -1.39
C SER A 214 19.16 22.88 -0.26
N VAL A 215 19.07 22.25 0.92
CA VAL A 215 20.00 22.45 2.04
C VAL A 215 21.23 21.56 1.89
N VAL A 216 21.04 20.30 1.45
CA VAL A 216 22.14 19.35 1.20
C VAL A 216 22.98 19.81 0.00
N ILE A 217 22.34 20.16 -1.11
CA ILE A 217 22.99 20.75 -2.30
C ILE A 217 23.77 22.01 -1.90
N ARG A 218 23.23 22.90 -1.05
CA ARG A 218 23.98 24.07 -0.56
C ARG A 218 25.27 23.73 0.20
N LYS A 219 25.36 22.58 0.88
CA LYS A 219 26.64 22.11 1.46
C LYS A 219 27.64 21.72 0.38
N PHE A 220 27.18 21.08 -0.70
CA PHE A 220 28.02 20.64 -1.81
C PHE A 220 28.47 21.81 -2.72
N THR A 221 27.62 22.83 -2.95
CA THR A 221 27.83 23.84 -4.00
C THR A 221 28.62 25.10 -3.58
N HIS A 222 29.12 25.20 -2.35
CA HIS A 222 29.67 26.49 -1.85
C HIS A 222 31.16 26.74 -2.14
N TYR A 223 31.91 25.75 -2.62
CA TYR A 223 33.37 25.83 -2.80
C TYR A 223 33.84 25.19 -4.14
N ASP A 224 33.72 25.95 -5.23
CA ASP A 224 34.56 25.77 -6.42
C ASP A 224 35.04 27.16 -6.89
N HIS A 225 36.14 27.62 -6.28
CA HIS A 225 36.73 28.91 -6.60
C HIS A 225 37.60 28.81 -7.86
N ARG A 226 37.67 29.91 -8.64
CA ARG A 226 38.55 29.99 -9.84
C ARG A 226 40.05 30.05 -9.52
N TYR A 227 40.40 30.18 -8.25
CA TYR A 227 41.77 30.14 -7.75
C TYR A 227 41.85 29.07 -6.66
N ASP A 228 42.98 28.38 -6.61
CA ASP A 228 43.28 27.42 -5.55
C ASP A 228 43.26 28.11 -4.18
N SER A 229 42.70 27.46 -3.15
CA SER A 229 42.92 27.89 -1.76
C SER A 229 44.38 27.71 -1.35
N GLU A 230 44.80 28.38 -0.26
CA GLU A 230 46.11 28.16 0.37
C GLU A 230 46.36 26.66 0.67
N ARG A 231 45.30 25.93 1.04
CA ARG A 231 45.35 24.49 1.28
C ARG A 231 45.56 23.67 0.01
N GLN A 232 44.96 24.06 -1.12
CA GLN A 232 45.23 23.43 -2.42
C GLN A 232 46.64 23.75 -2.94
N ALA A 233 47.14 24.97 -2.73
CA ALA A 233 48.51 25.34 -3.07
C ALA A 233 49.54 24.51 -2.28
N LEU A 234 49.33 24.34 -0.97
CA LEU A 234 50.15 23.47 -0.13
C LEU A 234 50.07 22.00 -0.55
N LEU A 235 48.88 21.48 -0.86
CA LEU A 235 48.71 20.11 -1.35
C LEU A 235 49.47 19.87 -2.66
N LYS A 236 49.47 20.84 -3.59
CA LYS A 236 50.27 20.78 -4.83
C LYS A 236 51.78 20.76 -4.54
N GLN A 237 52.25 21.54 -3.57
CA GLN A 237 53.65 21.50 -3.15
C GLN A 237 54.01 20.12 -2.57
N GLU A 238 53.20 19.60 -1.64
CA GLU A 238 53.41 18.28 -1.03
C GLU A 238 53.42 17.18 -2.10
N ALA A 239 52.53 17.25 -3.09
CA ALA A 239 52.49 16.32 -4.22
C ALA A 239 53.75 16.38 -5.10
N LEU A 240 54.34 17.57 -5.32
CA LEU A 240 55.60 17.74 -6.06
C LEU A 240 56.82 17.25 -5.26
N GLU A 241 56.85 17.48 -3.94
CA GLU A 241 57.87 16.92 -3.05
C GLU A 241 57.76 15.38 -2.97
N ARG A 242 56.53 14.86 -2.95
CA ARG A 242 56.25 13.42 -3.00
C ARG A 242 56.65 12.79 -4.34
N LEU A 243 56.39 13.46 -5.46
CA LEU A 243 56.86 13.06 -6.79
C LEU A 243 58.39 13.02 -6.83
N THR A 244 59.04 14.10 -6.39
CA THR A 244 60.51 14.22 -6.41
C THR A 244 61.19 13.16 -5.54
N SER A 245 60.64 12.87 -4.36
CA SER A 245 61.13 11.82 -3.45
C SER A 245 60.82 10.39 -3.90
N CYS A 246 59.92 10.19 -4.87
CA CYS A 246 59.58 8.89 -5.44
C CYS A 246 59.94 8.76 -6.93
N ARG A 247 60.80 9.64 -7.47
CA ARG A 247 61.31 9.55 -8.84
C ARG A 247 62.26 8.34 -8.96
N LEU A 248 61.68 7.19 -9.26
CA LEU A 248 62.39 5.94 -9.55
C LEU A 248 62.90 5.94 -11.00
N ASP A 249 63.95 5.16 -11.27
CA ASP A 249 64.49 4.89 -12.61
C ASP A 249 63.58 3.94 -13.43
N GLU A 250 62.26 4.04 -13.27
CA GLU A 250 61.26 3.36 -14.09
C GLU A 250 61.03 4.16 -15.39
N GLU A 251 61.70 3.75 -16.48
CA GLU A 251 61.63 4.40 -17.81
C GLU A 251 60.20 4.53 -18.40
N ARG A 252 59.20 3.88 -17.80
CA ARG A 252 57.79 3.90 -18.22
C ARG A 252 57.02 5.14 -17.73
N ILE A 253 57.49 5.83 -16.68
CA ILE A 253 56.75 6.94 -16.06
C ILE A 253 57.35 8.28 -16.48
N ASP A 254 56.56 9.11 -17.18
CA ASP A 254 56.91 10.50 -17.44
C ASP A 254 56.70 11.37 -16.20
N TRP A 255 57.70 11.36 -15.32
CA TRP A 255 57.74 12.15 -14.10
C TRP A 255 57.64 13.66 -14.35
N ASP A 256 58.11 14.14 -15.50
CA ASP A 256 58.16 15.58 -15.82
C ASP A 256 56.81 16.07 -16.36
N PHE A 257 56.08 15.24 -17.13
CA PHE A 257 54.66 15.45 -17.43
C PHE A 257 53.83 15.48 -16.14
N TRP A 258 53.97 14.50 -15.24
CA TRP A 258 53.16 14.47 -14.01
C TRP A 258 53.46 15.65 -13.06
N SER A 259 54.70 16.16 -13.07
CA SER A 259 55.07 17.40 -12.36
C SER A 259 54.36 18.64 -12.95
N HIS A 260 54.30 18.74 -14.28
CA HIS A 260 53.52 19.79 -14.96
C HIS A 260 52.01 19.67 -14.67
N ALA A 261 51.48 18.44 -14.70
CA ALA A 261 50.08 18.13 -14.45
C ALA A 261 49.65 18.46 -13.02
N ILE A 262 50.43 18.10 -11.98
CA ILE A 262 50.14 18.51 -10.59
C ILE A 262 50.05 20.03 -10.47
N SER A 263 50.99 20.74 -11.10
CA SER A 263 51.07 22.20 -11.04
C SER A 263 49.83 22.88 -11.65
N ASN A 264 49.47 22.50 -12.88
CA ASN A 264 48.49 23.21 -13.72
C ASN A 264 47.36 22.30 -14.26
N LEU A 265 46.88 21.35 -13.46
CA LEU A 265 45.97 20.28 -13.91
C LEU A 265 44.78 20.74 -14.75
N SER A 266 44.12 21.84 -14.38
CA SER A 266 43.01 22.43 -15.15
C SER A 266 43.43 22.82 -16.57
N SER A 267 44.63 23.40 -16.74
CA SER A 267 45.17 23.78 -18.04
C SER A 267 45.56 22.56 -18.89
N VAL A 268 46.02 21.47 -18.25
CA VAL A 268 46.32 20.21 -18.94
C VAL A 268 45.03 19.55 -19.43
N ILE A 269 43.97 19.55 -18.62
CA ILE A 269 42.64 19.04 -19.02
C ILE A 269 42.03 19.91 -20.15
N GLU A 270 42.18 21.24 -20.09
CA GLU A 270 41.64 22.14 -21.12
C GLU A 270 42.43 22.15 -22.44
N SER A 271 43.74 21.94 -22.41
CA SER A 271 44.64 22.16 -23.58
C SER A 271 45.46 20.96 -24.03
N GLN A 272 45.59 19.91 -23.22
CA GLN A 272 46.47 18.74 -23.44
C GLN A 272 45.77 17.42 -23.07
N MET A 273 44.44 17.37 -23.24
CA MET A 273 43.64 16.21 -22.84
C MET A 273 44.08 14.92 -23.55
N ASP A 274 44.49 14.99 -24.82
CA ASP A 274 44.93 13.80 -25.56
C ASP A 274 46.30 13.28 -25.08
N ASP A 275 47.21 14.17 -24.65
CA ASP A 275 48.46 13.77 -23.99
C ASP A 275 48.17 13.12 -22.63
N LEU A 276 47.28 13.73 -21.82
CA LEU A 276 46.84 13.17 -20.54
C LEU A 276 46.18 11.79 -20.71
N ARG A 277 45.33 11.62 -21.71
CA ARG A 277 44.72 10.33 -22.09
C ARG A 277 45.76 9.31 -22.54
N SER A 278 46.79 9.75 -23.28
CA SER A 278 47.92 8.90 -23.65
C SER A 278 48.66 8.38 -22.41
N HIS A 279 48.98 9.25 -21.45
CA HIS A 279 49.58 8.80 -20.19
C HIS A 279 48.63 7.89 -19.40
N LEU A 280 47.33 8.20 -19.31
CA LEU A 280 46.31 7.34 -18.67
C LEU A 280 46.18 5.95 -19.33
N ALA A 281 46.40 5.85 -20.64
CA ALA A 281 46.42 4.59 -21.37
C ALA A 281 47.71 3.77 -21.19
N HIS A 282 48.77 4.36 -20.63
CA HIS A 282 50.10 3.77 -20.48
C HIS A 282 50.66 3.98 -19.05
N GLY A 283 50.19 3.20 -18.08
CA GLY A 283 50.57 3.29 -16.66
C GLY A 283 49.78 4.34 -15.86
N GLY A 284 49.36 5.44 -16.50
CA GLY A 284 48.48 6.47 -15.93
C GLY A 284 48.97 7.08 -14.63
N ILE A 285 48.06 7.41 -13.72
CA ILE A 285 48.43 8.17 -12.52
C ILE A 285 49.35 7.30 -11.62
N PRO A 286 50.61 7.70 -11.38
CA PRO A 286 51.55 6.92 -10.58
C PRO A 286 51.07 6.79 -9.15
N SER A 287 51.12 5.57 -8.61
CA SER A 287 50.62 5.24 -7.27
C SER A 287 51.10 6.21 -6.16
N PRO A 288 52.39 6.63 -6.09
CA PRO A 288 52.86 7.57 -5.06
C PRO A 288 52.20 8.95 -5.05
N ILE A 289 51.59 9.39 -6.16
CA ILE A 289 50.92 10.69 -6.28
C ILE A 289 49.40 10.59 -6.51
N ARG A 290 48.86 9.39 -6.74
CA ARG A 290 47.45 9.20 -7.14
C ARG A 290 46.46 9.83 -6.17
N GLY A 291 46.65 9.60 -4.86
CA GLY A 291 45.81 10.20 -3.82
C GLY A 291 45.89 11.73 -3.75
N TYR A 292 47.01 12.33 -4.15
CA TYR A 292 47.15 13.79 -4.27
C TYR A 292 46.41 14.32 -5.51
N VAL A 293 46.60 13.69 -6.67
CA VAL A 293 45.94 14.10 -7.92
C VAL A 293 44.41 14.04 -7.78
N TRP A 294 43.86 12.99 -7.16
CA TRP A 294 42.43 12.87 -6.84
C TRP A 294 41.92 13.98 -5.91
N GLN A 295 42.71 14.44 -4.92
CA GLN A 295 42.35 15.56 -4.04
C GLN A 295 42.45 16.93 -4.75
N ILE A 296 43.43 17.11 -5.65
CA ILE A 296 43.62 18.33 -6.44
C ILE A 296 42.46 18.52 -7.43
N ILE A 297 42.15 17.49 -8.23
CA ILE A 297 41.12 17.57 -9.29
C ILE A 297 39.69 17.69 -8.75
N SER A 298 39.40 17.00 -7.65
CA SER A 298 38.14 17.15 -6.91
C SER A 298 38.03 18.47 -6.16
N LYS A 299 39.15 19.19 -5.98
CA LYS A 299 39.32 20.36 -5.10
C LYS A 299 38.91 20.08 -3.65
N SER A 300 39.15 18.89 -3.11
CA SER A 300 38.64 18.46 -1.79
C SER A 300 39.08 19.38 -0.64
N ARG A 301 40.32 19.88 -0.66
CA ARG A 301 40.87 20.80 0.37
C ARG A 301 40.23 22.20 0.42
N ASP A 302 39.43 22.58 -0.59
CA ASP A 302 38.68 23.84 -0.58
C ASP A 302 37.43 23.76 0.30
N LEU A 303 37.05 22.57 0.79
CA LEU A 303 36.05 22.46 1.85
C LEU A 303 36.67 23.02 3.15
N ASP A 304 36.10 24.10 3.65
CA ASP A 304 36.23 24.44 5.08
C ASP A 304 35.90 23.19 5.91
N VAL A 305 36.57 23.01 7.05
CA VAL A 305 36.58 21.73 7.78
C VAL A 305 35.19 21.41 8.33
N ILE A 306 34.37 20.77 7.49
CA ILE A 306 33.19 20.01 7.87
C ILE A 306 33.65 19.07 8.95
N GLU A 307 33.11 19.23 10.15
CA GLU A 307 33.66 18.69 11.39
C GLU A 307 33.59 17.16 11.43
N TYR A 308 34.49 16.48 10.70
CA TYR A 308 34.62 15.03 10.64
C TYR A 308 34.71 14.46 12.06
N ASN A 309 35.57 15.08 12.87
CA ASN A 309 35.74 14.80 14.30
C ASN A 309 34.47 15.01 15.16
N GLU A 310 33.54 15.89 14.79
CA GLU A 310 32.23 16.05 15.48
C GLU A 310 31.13 15.17 14.86
N LEU A 311 31.30 14.66 13.62
CA LEU A 311 30.44 13.63 13.03
C LEU A 311 30.73 12.27 13.67
N LEU A 312 32.00 11.91 13.86
CA LEU A 312 32.40 10.65 14.50
C LEU A 312 31.88 10.47 15.93
N LYS A 313 31.69 11.56 16.70
CA LYS A 313 31.12 11.55 18.05
C LYS A 313 29.61 11.24 18.10
N LYS A 314 28.91 11.30 16.98
CA LYS A 314 27.46 11.03 16.89
C LYS A 314 27.24 9.55 16.56
N THR A 315 26.06 9.02 16.86
CA THR A 315 25.66 7.66 16.46
C THR A 315 24.86 7.70 15.15
N SER A 316 25.09 6.72 14.28
CA SER A 316 24.34 6.54 13.02
C SER A 316 23.44 5.31 13.10
N SER A 317 22.23 5.41 12.54
CA SER A 317 21.31 4.28 12.39
C SER A 317 21.88 3.16 11.49
N PHE A 318 22.84 3.49 10.63
CA PHE A 318 23.40 2.60 9.62
C PHE A 318 24.60 1.76 10.10
N GLU A 319 25.06 1.90 11.35
CA GLU A 319 26.28 1.24 11.84
C GLU A 319 26.24 -0.29 11.68
N LYS A 320 25.06 -0.93 11.86
CA LYS A 320 24.86 -2.38 11.61
C LYS A 320 24.89 -2.79 10.13
N GLN A 321 24.66 -1.86 9.20
CA GLN A 321 24.77 -2.12 7.76
C GLN A 321 26.20 -1.91 7.29
N ILE A 322 26.83 -0.81 7.71
CA ILE A 322 28.25 -0.53 7.48
C ILE A 322 29.10 -1.71 7.96
N GLN A 323 28.86 -2.23 9.18
CA GLN A 323 29.62 -3.36 9.74
C GLN A 323 29.55 -4.63 8.88
N ARG A 324 28.42 -4.90 8.20
CA ARG A 324 28.27 -6.04 7.28
C ARG A 324 29.02 -5.84 5.97
N ASP A 325 29.14 -4.58 5.50
CA ASP A 325 29.89 -4.27 4.29
C ASP A 325 31.42 -4.26 4.53
N LEU A 326 31.90 -4.02 5.77
CA LEU A 326 33.34 -4.05 6.08
C LEU A 326 34.01 -5.40 5.74
N THR A 327 33.36 -6.52 6.07
CA THR A 327 33.96 -7.86 5.94
C THR A 327 34.00 -8.36 4.50
N ARG A 328 33.19 -7.80 3.61
CA ARG A 328 33.10 -8.15 2.19
C ARG A 328 33.74 -7.12 1.25
N THR A 329 34.21 -5.98 1.77
CA THR A 329 34.89 -4.95 0.97
C THR A 329 36.40 -5.19 0.93
N PHE A 330 36.91 -5.58 -0.24
CA PHE A 330 38.33 -5.88 -0.49
C PHE A 330 39.02 -6.77 0.59
N PRO A 331 38.40 -7.89 1.04
CA PRO A 331 38.86 -8.64 2.22
C PRO A 331 40.29 -9.16 2.12
N ASN A 332 40.76 -9.45 0.91
CA ASN A 332 42.10 -9.98 0.63
C ASN A 332 43.16 -8.88 0.43
N TYR A 333 42.80 -7.59 0.50
CA TYR A 333 43.75 -6.50 0.32
C TYR A 333 44.40 -6.13 1.66
N SER A 334 45.73 -6.06 1.69
CA SER A 334 46.53 -5.97 2.93
C SER A 334 46.13 -4.83 3.87
N TYR A 335 45.68 -3.69 3.35
CA TYR A 335 45.18 -2.58 4.17
C TYR A 335 43.90 -2.95 4.95
N PHE A 336 42.96 -3.70 4.36
CA PHE A 336 41.69 -4.09 4.97
C PHE A 336 41.73 -5.45 5.70
N MET A 337 42.80 -6.23 5.51
CA MET A 337 43.13 -7.34 6.42
C MET A 337 43.47 -6.83 7.83
N ASN A 338 44.00 -5.61 7.94
CA ASN A 338 44.25 -4.94 9.21
C ASN A 338 42.99 -4.27 9.80
N GLU A 339 42.76 -4.42 11.10
CA GLU A 339 41.61 -3.81 11.78
C GLU A 339 41.60 -2.28 11.67
N ASN A 340 42.76 -1.63 11.69
CA ASN A 340 42.88 -0.19 11.51
C ASN A 340 42.27 0.30 10.19
N GLY A 341 42.42 -0.46 9.09
CA GLY A 341 41.86 -0.12 7.79
C GLY A 341 40.34 -0.32 7.72
N ARG A 342 39.82 -1.40 8.32
CA ARG A 342 38.38 -1.63 8.47
C ARG A 342 37.72 -0.55 9.32
N GLN A 343 38.38 -0.15 10.41
CA GLN A 343 37.91 0.91 11.30
C GLN A 343 37.97 2.30 10.64
N ALA A 344 38.95 2.58 9.79
CA ALA A 344 38.95 3.79 8.96
C ALA A 344 37.77 3.80 7.97
N LEU A 345 37.49 2.67 7.30
CA LEU A 345 36.33 2.51 6.40
C LEU A 345 35.02 2.74 7.16
N PHE A 346 34.86 2.12 8.34
CA PHE A 346 33.71 2.34 9.22
C PHE A 346 33.54 3.81 9.59
N ARG A 347 34.61 4.49 10.01
CA ARG A 347 34.58 5.92 10.39
C ARG A 347 34.15 6.83 9.24
N VAL A 348 34.71 6.66 8.04
CA VAL A 348 34.34 7.47 6.86
C VAL A 348 32.90 7.19 6.42
N ALA A 349 32.49 5.92 6.34
CA ALA A 349 31.12 5.53 5.98
C ALA A 349 30.08 6.08 6.98
N LYS A 350 30.38 5.98 8.28
CA LYS A 350 29.58 6.54 9.37
C LYS A 350 29.46 8.05 9.25
N ALA A 351 30.59 8.77 9.10
CA ALA A 351 30.60 10.22 8.96
C ALA A 351 29.80 10.69 7.74
N TYR A 352 29.92 9.99 6.59
CA TYR A 352 29.13 10.29 5.40
C TYR A 352 27.61 10.11 5.64
N SER A 353 27.20 9.00 6.27
CA SER A 353 25.78 8.74 6.59
C SER A 353 25.13 9.77 7.52
N LEU A 354 25.95 10.50 8.27
CA LEU A 354 25.52 11.60 9.14
C LEU A 354 25.57 12.98 8.43
N PHE A 355 26.35 13.09 7.36
CA PHE A 355 26.53 14.31 6.57
C PHE A 355 25.39 14.51 5.55
N ASP A 356 25.11 13.48 4.74
CA ASP A 356 23.95 13.43 3.83
C ASP A 356 22.92 12.42 4.37
N GLN A 357 21.96 12.92 5.15
CA GLN A 357 20.89 12.12 5.75
C GLN A 357 19.79 11.70 4.75
N GLU A 358 19.86 12.12 3.49
CA GLU A 358 18.89 11.74 2.45
C GLU A 358 19.37 10.50 1.70
N VAL A 359 20.70 10.35 1.52
CA VAL A 359 21.36 9.10 1.12
C VAL A 359 21.55 8.16 2.32
N GLY A 360 22.01 8.68 3.46
CA GLY A 360 22.42 7.87 4.60
C GLY A 360 23.60 6.97 4.24
N TYR A 361 23.46 5.67 4.44
CA TYR A 361 24.38 4.67 3.91
C TYR A 361 23.61 3.71 2.99
N CYS A 362 24.14 3.52 1.78
CA CYS A 362 23.61 2.60 0.79
C CYS A 362 24.63 1.50 0.50
N GLN A 363 24.15 0.31 0.14
CA GLN A 363 24.98 -0.87 -0.03
C GLN A 363 26.00 -0.68 -1.17
N GLY A 364 27.23 -1.17 -1.00
CA GLY A 364 28.30 -1.03 -1.99
C GLY A 364 29.07 0.30 -1.93
N LEU A 365 28.57 1.31 -1.22
CA LEU A 365 29.28 2.58 -0.97
C LEU A 365 30.66 2.35 -0.29
N ALA A 366 30.81 1.26 0.47
CA ALA A 366 32.08 0.87 1.08
C ALA A 366 33.21 0.68 0.05
N PHE A 367 32.93 0.19 -1.16
CA PHE A 367 33.97 -0.05 -2.17
C PHE A 367 34.60 1.27 -2.67
N ILE A 368 33.78 2.30 -2.88
CA ILE A 368 34.24 3.65 -3.24
C ILE A 368 35.15 4.21 -2.14
N ILE A 369 34.72 4.09 -0.87
CA ILE A 369 35.49 4.52 0.30
C ILE A 369 36.80 3.72 0.41
N GLY A 370 36.76 2.42 0.12
CA GLY A 370 37.93 1.54 0.14
C GLY A 370 39.00 1.96 -0.87
N CYS A 371 38.62 2.27 -2.12
CA CYS A 371 39.55 2.77 -3.13
C CYS A 371 40.23 4.09 -2.72
N LEU A 372 39.50 4.99 -2.04
CA LEU A 372 40.04 6.25 -1.52
C LEU A 372 41.04 6.00 -0.36
N LEU A 373 40.67 5.20 0.65
CA LEU A 373 41.48 4.95 1.84
C LEU A 373 42.82 4.25 1.58
N ILE A 374 42.96 3.54 0.46
CA ILE A 374 44.25 2.99 0.02
C ILE A 374 45.23 4.09 -0.39
N HIS A 375 44.73 5.24 -0.86
CA HIS A 375 45.53 6.31 -1.48
C HIS A 375 45.65 7.59 -0.64
N MET A 376 44.81 7.78 0.39
CA MET A 376 44.84 8.95 1.26
C MET A 376 44.29 8.64 2.66
N PRO A 377 44.61 9.44 3.70
CA PRO A 377 44.05 9.25 5.04
C PRO A 377 42.53 9.49 5.11
N GLU A 378 41.92 9.16 6.23
CA GLU A 378 40.46 9.10 6.35
C GLU A 378 39.73 10.45 6.27
N GLU A 379 40.33 11.54 6.72
CA GLU A 379 39.73 12.87 6.60
C GLU A 379 39.74 13.33 5.13
N GLU A 380 40.87 13.13 4.42
CA GLU A 380 40.98 13.34 2.98
C GLU A 380 39.98 12.49 2.20
N ALA A 381 39.87 11.20 2.51
CA ALA A 381 38.94 10.28 1.85
C ALA A 381 37.48 10.74 2.05
N PHE A 382 37.11 11.21 3.24
CA PHE A 382 35.80 11.80 3.51
C PHE A 382 35.54 13.09 2.70
N LEU A 383 36.51 14.00 2.60
CA LEU A 383 36.38 15.23 1.80
C LEU A 383 36.32 14.95 0.29
N VAL A 384 37.07 13.98 -0.22
CA VAL A 384 37.00 13.53 -1.63
C VAL A 384 35.68 12.83 -1.92
N LEU A 385 35.16 12.01 -1.00
CA LEU A 385 33.84 11.38 -1.12
C LEU A 385 32.72 12.44 -1.22
N ILE A 386 32.77 13.50 -0.41
CA ILE A 386 31.84 14.64 -0.50
C ILE A 386 31.90 15.29 -1.89
N LYS A 387 33.10 15.47 -2.47
CA LYS A 387 33.24 16.01 -3.82
C LYS A 387 32.71 15.04 -4.89
N LEU A 388 32.96 13.73 -4.80
CA LEU A 388 32.39 12.74 -5.72
C LEU A 388 30.85 12.77 -5.69
N MET A 389 30.26 12.80 -4.50
CA MET A 389 28.81 12.76 -4.32
C MET A 389 28.11 14.06 -4.76
N GLY A 390 28.76 15.22 -4.58
CA GLY A 390 28.20 16.53 -4.92
C GLY A 390 28.61 17.09 -6.28
N LYS A 391 29.91 17.10 -6.62
CA LYS A 391 30.45 17.70 -7.86
C LYS A 391 30.37 16.76 -9.07
N TYR A 392 30.45 15.44 -8.85
CA TYR A 392 30.32 14.42 -9.90
C TYR A 392 28.92 13.78 -9.93
N ASP A 393 27.95 14.36 -9.20
CA ASP A 393 26.54 13.93 -9.07
C ASP A 393 26.32 12.46 -8.62
N LEU A 394 27.35 11.82 -8.05
CA LEU A 394 27.23 10.39 -7.73
C LEU A 394 26.22 10.11 -6.61
N ARG A 395 25.81 11.11 -5.81
CA ARG A 395 24.78 10.90 -4.77
C ARG A 395 23.48 10.34 -5.34
N GLY A 396 23.10 10.71 -6.56
CA GLY A 396 21.88 10.24 -7.21
C GLY A 396 21.91 8.76 -7.63
N HIS A 397 23.00 8.03 -7.39
CA HIS A 397 23.01 6.57 -7.44
C HIS A 397 22.52 5.93 -6.14
N PHE A 398 22.50 6.69 -5.05
CA PHE A 398 22.25 6.21 -3.69
C PHE A 398 21.09 6.96 -2.99
N THR A 399 20.46 7.95 -3.65
CA THR A 399 19.20 8.53 -3.16
C THR A 399 18.07 7.51 -3.24
N PRO A 400 17.00 7.61 -2.43
CA PRO A 400 15.85 6.69 -2.48
C PRO A 400 15.06 6.66 -3.80
N ARG A 401 15.42 7.49 -4.78
CA ARG A 401 14.90 7.47 -6.16
C ARG A 401 15.89 6.92 -7.19
N MET A 402 17.17 6.79 -6.80
CA MET A 402 18.28 6.34 -7.65
C MET A 402 18.30 7.04 -9.02
N GLU A 403 18.05 8.35 -9.03
CA GLU A 403 17.75 9.11 -10.25
C GLU A 403 18.90 9.14 -11.26
N THR A 404 20.15 9.33 -10.80
CA THR A 404 21.34 9.34 -11.65
C THR A 404 21.75 7.92 -12.06
N LEU A 405 21.52 6.90 -11.21
CA LEU A 405 21.71 5.49 -11.58
C LEU A 405 20.77 5.08 -12.71
N HIS A 406 19.46 5.31 -12.56
CA HIS A 406 18.48 4.99 -13.59
C HIS A 406 18.75 5.77 -14.89
N GLN A 407 19.20 7.03 -14.82
CA GLN A 407 19.65 7.77 -15.99
C GLN A 407 20.88 7.13 -16.67
N HIS A 408 21.90 6.71 -15.90
CA HIS A 408 23.07 6.01 -16.47
C HIS A 408 22.70 4.64 -17.07
N MET A 409 21.76 3.90 -16.46
CA MET A 409 21.24 2.65 -17.02
C MET A 409 20.48 2.88 -18.33
N TYR A 410 19.60 3.88 -18.40
CA TYR A 410 18.89 4.28 -19.62
C TYR A 410 19.86 4.69 -20.74
N GLN A 411 20.86 5.50 -20.39
CA GLN A 411 21.94 5.89 -21.31
C GLN A 411 22.72 4.69 -21.81
N PHE A 412 23.13 3.78 -20.91
CA PHE A 412 23.87 2.57 -21.24
C PHE A 412 23.09 1.66 -22.19
N ASP A 413 21.82 1.36 -21.90
CA ASP A 413 21.00 0.49 -22.74
C ASP A 413 20.78 1.08 -24.14
N ASN A 414 20.45 2.37 -24.24
CA ASN A 414 20.33 3.08 -25.52
C ASN A 414 21.63 3.08 -26.33
N VAL A 415 22.77 3.31 -25.66
CA VAL A 415 24.11 3.25 -26.28
C VAL A 415 24.44 1.83 -26.73
N PHE A 416 24.13 0.83 -25.90
CA PHE A 416 24.41 -0.58 -26.10
C PHE A 416 23.61 -1.14 -27.29
N GLN A 417 22.30 -0.87 -27.34
CA GLN A 417 21.45 -1.21 -28.48
C GLN A 417 21.96 -0.60 -29.79
N GLN A 418 22.42 0.66 -29.77
CA GLN A 418 22.89 1.34 -30.99
C GLN A 418 24.28 0.90 -31.45
N LYS A 419 25.20 0.60 -30.51
CA LYS A 419 26.60 0.24 -30.81
C LYS A 419 26.80 -1.26 -31.03
N LEU A 420 26.05 -2.12 -30.32
CA LEU A 420 26.15 -3.58 -30.40
C LEU A 420 24.76 -4.25 -30.58
N PRO A 421 23.98 -3.87 -31.62
CA PRO A 421 22.59 -4.32 -31.79
C PRO A 421 22.40 -5.83 -31.95
N VAL A 422 23.47 -6.61 -32.18
CA VAL A 422 23.41 -8.08 -32.23
C VAL A 422 23.52 -8.68 -30.82
N VAL A 423 24.40 -8.13 -29.98
CA VAL A 423 24.60 -8.57 -28.60
C VAL A 423 23.41 -8.14 -27.74
N HIS A 424 22.91 -6.91 -27.92
CA HIS A 424 21.70 -6.41 -27.24
C HIS A 424 20.49 -7.33 -27.47
N ARG A 425 20.18 -7.64 -28.75
CA ARG A 425 19.08 -8.57 -29.09
C ARG A 425 19.31 -10.02 -28.64
N HIS A 426 20.56 -10.47 -28.51
CA HIS A 426 20.85 -11.78 -27.91
C HIS A 426 20.45 -11.78 -26.43
N MET A 427 20.86 -10.75 -25.69
CA MET A 427 20.51 -10.59 -24.28
C MET A 427 19.01 -10.43 -24.07
N GLU A 428 18.31 -9.63 -24.88
CA GLU A 428 16.84 -9.56 -24.89
C GLU A 428 16.20 -10.94 -25.14
N SER A 429 16.73 -11.72 -26.10
CA SER A 429 16.15 -13.03 -26.45
C SER A 429 16.38 -14.13 -25.42
N GLU A 430 17.44 -14.01 -24.62
CA GLU A 430 17.71 -14.85 -23.44
C GLU A 430 17.05 -14.28 -22.17
N GLY A 431 16.38 -13.12 -22.22
CA GLY A 431 15.67 -12.50 -21.10
C GLY A 431 16.53 -11.69 -20.12
N VAL A 432 17.78 -11.37 -20.48
CA VAL A 432 18.74 -10.68 -19.60
C VAL A 432 18.64 -9.16 -19.74
N SER A 433 18.06 -8.51 -18.72
CA SER A 433 17.96 -7.05 -18.60
C SER A 433 19.26 -6.42 -18.07
N PRO A 434 19.66 -5.20 -18.52
CA PRO A 434 20.70 -4.39 -17.88
C PRO A 434 20.58 -4.23 -16.36
N SER A 435 19.36 -4.25 -15.81
CA SER A 435 19.12 -4.16 -14.36
C SER A 435 19.71 -5.32 -13.56
N MET A 436 19.88 -6.49 -14.17
CA MET A 436 20.35 -7.72 -13.50
C MET A 436 21.86 -7.72 -13.22
N TYR A 437 22.64 -6.83 -13.88
CA TYR A 437 24.11 -6.82 -13.77
C TYR A 437 24.72 -5.41 -13.70
N ALA A 438 24.23 -4.47 -14.51
CA ALA A 438 24.85 -3.13 -14.62
C ALA A 438 24.54 -2.23 -13.43
N SER A 439 23.46 -2.51 -12.69
CA SER A 439 23.11 -1.82 -11.44
C SER A 439 24.29 -1.79 -10.45
N GLN A 440 24.91 -2.95 -10.22
CA GLN A 440 26.13 -3.07 -9.41
C GLN A 440 27.32 -2.31 -9.99
N TRP A 441 27.52 -2.40 -11.31
CA TRP A 441 28.64 -1.77 -12.01
C TRP A 441 28.63 -0.25 -11.82
N PHE A 442 27.45 0.38 -11.75
CA PHE A 442 27.31 1.81 -11.46
C PHE A 442 27.39 2.10 -9.95
N ILE A 443 26.66 1.37 -9.10
CA ILE A 443 26.61 1.58 -7.64
C ILE A 443 27.99 1.44 -6.99
N THR A 444 28.81 0.48 -7.44
CA THR A 444 30.14 0.20 -6.87
C THR A 444 31.30 0.84 -7.62
N LEU A 445 31.02 1.64 -8.66
CA LEU A 445 32.03 2.09 -9.63
C LEU A 445 32.87 0.89 -10.12
N CYS A 446 32.17 -0.16 -10.55
CA CYS A 446 32.66 -1.48 -10.97
C CYS A 446 33.45 -2.27 -9.91
N SER A 447 33.73 -1.71 -8.74
CA SER A 447 34.79 -2.18 -7.84
C SER A 447 34.48 -3.46 -7.03
N TYR A 448 33.31 -4.09 -7.22
CA TYR A 448 32.90 -5.30 -6.49
C TYR A 448 33.65 -6.57 -6.94
N ARG A 449 33.68 -6.86 -8.25
CA ARG A 449 34.42 -7.99 -8.86
C ARG A 449 35.63 -7.56 -9.71
N CYS A 450 35.82 -6.26 -9.91
CA CYS A 450 36.93 -5.72 -10.68
C CYS A 450 38.27 -5.87 -9.91
N PRO A 451 39.36 -6.34 -10.54
CA PRO A 451 40.70 -6.35 -9.95
C PRO A 451 41.09 -4.98 -9.41
N ILE A 452 41.70 -4.92 -8.22
CA ILE A 452 41.76 -3.65 -7.47
C ILE A 452 42.58 -2.55 -8.17
N GLU A 453 43.64 -2.91 -8.90
CA GLU A 453 44.38 -1.96 -9.74
C GLU A 453 43.53 -1.40 -10.88
N MET A 454 42.66 -2.22 -11.50
CA MET A 454 41.68 -1.75 -12.49
C MET A 454 40.64 -0.82 -11.86
N SER A 455 40.19 -1.09 -10.64
CA SER A 455 39.33 -0.18 -9.87
C SER A 455 40.00 1.18 -9.63
N PHE A 456 41.32 1.23 -9.44
CA PHE A 456 42.05 2.51 -9.39
C PHE A 456 42.07 3.21 -10.75
N ARG A 457 42.14 2.49 -11.88
CA ARG A 457 41.99 3.07 -13.24
C ARG A 457 40.60 3.67 -13.46
N ILE A 458 39.56 2.99 -12.99
CA ILE A 458 38.18 3.47 -13.06
C ILE A 458 38.04 4.78 -12.28
N MET A 459 38.68 4.90 -11.10
CA MET A 459 38.72 6.14 -10.33
C MET A 459 39.57 7.23 -11.00
N ASP A 460 40.76 6.90 -11.54
CA ASP A 460 41.59 7.83 -12.32
C ASP A 460 40.79 8.45 -13.49
N LEU A 461 40.08 7.62 -14.25
CA LEU A 461 39.21 8.02 -15.36
C LEU A 461 38.01 8.85 -14.89
N LEU A 462 37.30 8.42 -13.84
CA LEU A 462 36.12 9.09 -13.29
C LEU A 462 36.43 10.53 -12.83
N PHE A 463 37.60 10.75 -12.22
CA PHE A 463 38.02 12.08 -11.79
C PHE A 463 38.37 13.00 -12.97
N ILE A 464 38.86 12.47 -14.08
CA ILE A 464 39.39 13.27 -15.21
C ILE A 464 38.34 13.47 -16.31
N GLU A 465 37.63 12.40 -16.72
CA GLU A 465 36.61 12.42 -17.77
C GLU A 465 35.20 12.71 -17.22
N GLY A 466 34.99 12.56 -15.91
CA GLY A 466 33.70 12.75 -15.24
C GLY A 466 32.78 11.52 -15.27
N PRO A 467 31.56 11.61 -14.68
CA PRO A 467 30.71 10.44 -14.41
C PRO A 467 30.22 9.69 -15.66
N GLN A 468 30.20 10.35 -16.84
CA GLN A 468 29.78 9.70 -18.10
C GLN A 468 30.73 8.55 -18.52
N VAL A 469 31.99 8.54 -18.03
CA VAL A 469 32.94 7.47 -18.33
C VAL A 469 32.49 6.12 -17.77
N LEU A 470 31.60 6.09 -16.77
CA LEU A 470 31.04 4.83 -16.25
C LEU A 470 30.23 4.08 -17.32
N VAL A 471 29.48 4.80 -18.16
CA VAL A 471 28.74 4.21 -19.29
C VAL A 471 29.71 3.77 -20.40
N GLN A 472 30.80 4.50 -20.59
CA GLN A 472 31.87 4.15 -21.54
C GLN A 472 32.60 2.87 -21.12
N ILE A 473 32.89 2.73 -19.82
CA ILE A 473 33.47 1.52 -19.19
C ILE A 473 32.51 0.34 -19.33
N ALA A 474 31.24 0.51 -18.93
CA ALA A 474 30.23 -0.56 -19.04
C ALA A 474 30.10 -1.07 -20.49
N LEU A 475 30.12 -0.19 -21.49
CA LEU A 475 30.09 -0.61 -22.88
C LEU A 475 31.42 -1.25 -23.33
N ALA A 476 32.58 -0.76 -22.90
CA ALA A 476 33.88 -1.37 -23.23
C ALA A 476 34.01 -2.81 -22.69
N LEU A 477 33.45 -3.09 -21.51
CA LEU A 477 33.34 -4.45 -20.96
C LEU A 477 32.53 -5.37 -21.87
N ILE A 478 31.38 -4.92 -22.39
CA ILE A 478 30.57 -5.70 -23.33
C ILE A 478 31.26 -5.83 -24.70
N VAL A 479 31.86 -4.76 -25.24
CA VAL A 479 32.60 -4.76 -26.51
C VAL A 479 33.73 -5.80 -26.49
N ARG A 480 34.51 -5.86 -25.41
CA ARG A 480 35.61 -6.83 -25.28
C ARG A 480 35.11 -8.27 -25.15
N ASN A 481 33.98 -8.49 -24.48
CA ASN A 481 33.44 -9.82 -24.19
C ASN A 481 32.36 -10.31 -25.18
N GLN A 482 32.04 -9.55 -26.24
CA GLN A 482 30.91 -9.82 -27.14
C GLN A 482 30.90 -11.24 -27.74
N GLU A 483 32.07 -11.76 -28.12
CA GLU A 483 32.18 -13.12 -28.67
C GLU A 483 31.92 -14.22 -27.64
N HIS A 484 32.08 -13.94 -26.35
CA HIS A 484 31.76 -14.89 -25.28
C HIS A 484 30.28 -14.81 -24.94
N ILE A 485 29.76 -13.59 -24.75
CA ILE A 485 28.34 -13.30 -24.46
C ILE A 485 27.40 -13.97 -25.48
N LEU A 486 27.69 -13.87 -26.78
CA LEU A 486 26.91 -14.49 -27.87
C LEU A 486 26.92 -16.04 -27.88
N LYS A 487 27.65 -16.69 -26.98
CA LYS A 487 27.70 -18.16 -26.81
C LYS A 487 27.00 -18.63 -25.53
N LEU A 488 26.65 -17.71 -24.64
CA LEU A 488 26.03 -18.00 -23.35
C LEU A 488 24.50 -17.91 -23.41
N LYS A 489 23.85 -18.60 -22.47
CA LYS A 489 22.41 -18.58 -22.22
C LYS A 489 22.11 -18.00 -20.84
N PHE A 490 20.87 -17.55 -20.60
CA PHE A 490 20.39 -16.88 -19.38
C PHE A 490 21.26 -17.10 -18.12
N ASP A 491 21.23 -18.28 -17.51
CA ASP A 491 21.91 -18.54 -16.21
C ASP A 491 23.41 -18.23 -16.26
N ALA A 492 24.11 -18.81 -17.24
CA ALA A 492 25.56 -18.65 -17.41
C ALA A 492 25.93 -17.24 -17.91
N LEU A 493 25.01 -16.57 -18.61
CA LEU A 493 25.17 -15.19 -19.09
C LEU A 493 25.07 -14.19 -17.93
N VAL A 494 24.11 -14.36 -17.02
CA VAL A 494 23.98 -13.54 -15.81
C VAL A 494 25.18 -13.76 -14.90
N ASP A 495 25.56 -15.01 -14.62
CA ASP A 495 26.77 -15.32 -13.84
C ASP A 495 28.03 -14.69 -14.44
N PHE A 496 28.25 -14.85 -15.76
CA PHE A 496 29.39 -14.24 -16.44
C PHE A 496 29.40 -12.70 -16.34
N LEU A 497 28.24 -12.04 -16.48
CA LEU A 497 28.16 -10.57 -16.40
C LEU A 497 28.39 -10.04 -14.98
N CYS A 498 27.89 -10.74 -13.96
CA CYS A 498 28.11 -10.35 -12.56
C CYS A 498 29.52 -10.70 -12.08
N ASN A 499 30.04 -11.89 -12.39
CA ASN A 499 31.23 -12.47 -11.76
C ASN A 499 32.45 -12.61 -12.69
N GLY A 500 32.25 -12.79 -14.00
CA GLY A 500 33.31 -13.13 -14.97
C GLY A 500 33.82 -12.00 -15.87
N VAL A 501 33.05 -10.92 -16.03
CA VAL A 501 33.26 -9.91 -17.09
C VAL A 501 34.64 -9.22 -17.10
N PHE A 502 35.32 -9.17 -15.95
CA PHE A 502 36.66 -8.58 -15.80
C PHE A 502 37.82 -9.55 -16.07
N GLN A 503 37.59 -10.86 -16.13
CA GLN A 503 38.65 -11.89 -16.27
C GLN A 503 39.50 -11.70 -17.54
N VAL A 504 38.91 -11.16 -18.61
CA VAL A 504 39.59 -10.84 -19.87
C VAL A 504 40.69 -9.77 -19.74
N TYR A 505 40.83 -9.13 -18.58
CA TYR A 505 41.79 -8.07 -18.28
C TYR A 505 42.75 -8.38 -17.11
N GLU A 506 42.78 -9.60 -16.56
CA GLU A 506 43.46 -9.95 -15.28
C GLU A 506 44.84 -9.28 -15.06
N ASP A 507 45.76 -9.37 -16.04
CA ASP A 507 47.08 -8.74 -15.99
C ASP A 507 47.22 -7.46 -16.87
N ASN A 508 46.14 -6.97 -17.48
CA ASN A 508 46.18 -5.97 -18.57
C ASN A 508 45.36 -4.70 -18.30
N THR A 509 45.73 -4.00 -17.23
CA THR A 509 45.13 -2.72 -16.80
C THR A 509 45.23 -1.60 -17.84
N ASP A 510 46.34 -1.52 -18.59
CA ASP A 510 46.49 -0.55 -19.69
C ASP A 510 45.60 -0.92 -20.88
N GLY A 511 45.48 -2.21 -21.23
CA GLY A 511 44.59 -2.70 -22.27
C GLY A 511 43.13 -2.37 -22.00
N PHE A 512 42.69 -2.45 -20.73
CA PHE A 512 41.38 -1.98 -20.30
C PHE A 512 41.17 -0.49 -20.58
N VAL A 513 42.08 0.39 -20.15
CA VAL A 513 41.93 1.85 -20.40
C VAL A 513 41.95 2.17 -21.90
N ASN A 514 42.78 1.46 -22.68
CA ASN A 514 42.78 1.57 -24.15
C ASN A 514 41.44 1.18 -24.78
N ASP A 515 40.76 0.14 -24.29
CA ASP A 515 39.42 -0.23 -24.78
C ASP A 515 38.34 0.77 -24.35
N VAL A 516 38.42 1.33 -23.14
CA VAL A 516 37.54 2.43 -22.72
C VAL A 516 37.68 3.60 -23.69
N TYR A 517 38.89 4.05 -24.00
CA TYR A 517 39.11 5.17 -24.94
C TYR A 517 38.75 4.85 -26.40
N ARG A 518 38.72 3.58 -26.81
CA ARG A 518 38.17 3.17 -28.13
C ARG A 518 36.65 3.31 -28.23
N VAL A 519 35.94 3.39 -27.10
CA VAL A 519 34.48 3.57 -27.09
C VAL A 519 34.13 5.06 -27.14
N GLU A 520 34.02 5.60 -28.36
CA GLU A 520 33.60 6.99 -28.57
C GLU A 520 32.13 7.23 -28.17
N LEU A 521 31.89 7.91 -27.06
CA LEU A 521 30.58 8.43 -26.62
C LEU A 521 30.56 9.97 -26.64
N PRO A 522 29.99 10.62 -27.67
CA PRO A 522 29.96 12.08 -27.73
C PRO A 522 29.11 12.68 -26.59
N THR A 523 29.65 13.63 -25.83
CA THR A 523 28.96 14.28 -24.70
C THR A 523 27.60 14.88 -25.10
N LYS A 524 27.50 15.45 -26.31
CA LYS A 524 26.25 15.98 -26.89
C LYS A 524 25.20 14.91 -27.26
N PHE A 525 25.56 13.63 -27.24
CA PHE A 525 24.64 12.50 -27.37
C PHE A 525 24.19 12.02 -25.99
N MET A 526 25.13 11.81 -25.06
CA MET A 526 24.83 11.46 -23.67
C MET A 526 23.88 12.49 -23.01
N ALA A 527 24.13 13.79 -23.21
CA ALA A 527 23.28 14.86 -22.70
C ALA A 527 21.85 14.84 -23.29
N ARG A 528 21.67 14.38 -24.54
CA ARG A 528 20.33 14.21 -25.13
C ARG A 528 19.60 13.02 -24.53
N LEU A 529 20.28 11.89 -24.32
CA LEU A 529 19.70 10.73 -23.63
C LEU A 529 19.30 11.06 -22.19
N ALA A 530 20.09 11.87 -21.47
CA ALA A 530 19.74 12.38 -20.14
C ALA A 530 18.49 13.27 -20.15
N GLN A 531 18.39 14.18 -21.14
CA GLN A 531 17.21 15.02 -21.32
C GLN A 531 15.96 14.18 -21.65
N GLN A 532 16.08 13.22 -22.58
CA GLN A 532 14.98 12.33 -22.96
C GLN A 532 14.47 11.50 -21.76
N TYR A 533 15.37 10.93 -20.96
CA TYR A 533 15.01 10.24 -19.72
C TYR A 533 14.29 11.18 -18.74
N SER A 534 14.77 12.42 -18.59
CA SER A 534 14.13 13.42 -17.70
C SER A 534 12.72 13.78 -18.17
N GLU A 535 12.53 14.02 -19.47
CA GLU A 535 11.23 14.32 -20.09
C GLU A 535 10.25 13.12 -19.96
N GLU A 536 10.74 11.89 -20.09
CA GLU A 536 9.95 10.66 -19.91
C GLU A 536 9.49 10.47 -18.46
N ILE A 537 10.37 10.72 -17.49
CA ILE A 537 10.03 10.68 -16.06
C ILE A 537 9.05 11.79 -15.69
N GLU A 538 9.26 13.04 -16.13
CA GLU A 538 8.31 14.14 -15.87
C GLU A 538 6.93 13.86 -16.47
N TYR A 539 6.86 13.28 -17.67
CA TYR A 539 5.61 12.84 -18.29
C TYR A 539 4.92 11.73 -17.46
N ARG A 540 5.68 10.73 -16.99
CA ARG A 540 5.16 9.63 -16.18
C ARG A 540 4.64 10.09 -14.82
N ASP A 541 5.40 10.93 -14.10
CA ASP A 541 4.98 11.51 -12.82
C ASP A 541 3.76 12.43 -12.99
N SER A 542 3.68 13.19 -14.09
CA SER A 542 2.52 14.03 -14.43
C SER A 542 1.26 13.19 -14.73
N ARG A 543 1.41 12.09 -15.46
CA ARG A 543 0.32 11.14 -15.75
C ARG A 543 -0.16 10.43 -14.47
N SER A 544 0.77 9.96 -13.64
CA SER A 544 0.48 9.33 -12.34
C SER A 544 -0.27 10.29 -11.41
N THR A 545 0.25 11.53 -11.24
CA THR A 545 -0.42 12.58 -10.44
C THR A 545 -1.83 12.88 -10.96
N SER A 546 -2.02 12.92 -12.28
CA SER A 546 -3.33 13.16 -12.90
C SER A 546 -4.32 12.01 -12.67
N GLN A 547 -3.84 10.76 -12.66
CA GLN A 547 -4.63 9.58 -12.30
C GLN A 547 -4.98 9.57 -10.81
N GLU A 548 -4.03 9.89 -9.93
CA GLU A 548 -4.27 10.00 -8.49
C GLU A 548 -5.32 11.07 -8.17
N ASP A 549 -5.22 12.26 -8.78
CA ASP A 549 -6.21 13.34 -8.63
C ASP A 549 -7.58 12.98 -9.22
N HIS A 550 -7.66 12.09 -10.23
CA HIS A 550 -8.92 11.54 -10.72
C HIS A 550 -9.52 10.54 -9.72
N LEU A 551 -8.74 9.58 -9.22
CA LEU A 551 -9.17 8.62 -8.21
C LEU A 551 -9.62 9.32 -6.91
N ARG A 552 -8.91 10.38 -6.49
CA ARG A 552 -9.32 11.24 -5.36
C ARG A 552 -10.68 11.90 -5.58
N ARG A 553 -11.00 12.34 -6.80
CA ARG A 553 -12.31 12.89 -7.16
C ARG A 553 -13.41 11.82 -7.16
N VAL A 554 -13.16 10.66 -7.77
CA VAL A 554 -14.12 9.54 -7.81
C VAL A 554 -14.41 8.99 -6.41
N ASN A 555 -13.39 8.78 -5.58
CA ASN A 555 -13.56 8.33 -4.20
C ASN A 555 -14.30 9.36 -3.34
N GLY A 556 -14.10 10.66 -3.59
CA GLY A 556 -14.87 11.73 -2.94
C GLY A 556 -16.36 11.70 -3.33
N GLN A 557 -16.66 11.51 -4.62
CA GLN A 557 -18.03 11.34 -5.11
C GLN A 557 -18.70 10.07 -4.56
N LEU A 558 -17.96 8.95 -4.49
CA LEU A 558 -18.47 7.69 -3.97
C LEU A 558 -18.74 7.76 -2.46
N SER A 559 -17.86 8.41 -1.69
CA SER A 559 -18.09 8.69 -0.26
C SER A 559 -19.34 9.54 -0.03
N GLU A 560 -19.57 10.56 -0.86
CA GLU A 560 -20.79 11.38 -0.78
C GLU A 560 -22.05 10.58 -1.17
N HIS A 561 -21.96 9.71 -2.19
CA HIS A 561 -23.06 8.83 -2.56
C HIS A 561 -23.40 7.81 -1.46
N ILE A 562 -22.39 7.23 -0.81
CA ILE A 562 -22.56 6.37 0.37
C ILE A 562 -23.29 7.16 1.47
N ARG A 563 -22.82 8.37 1.81
CA ARG A 563 -23.47 9.23 2.81
C ARG A 563 -24.94 9.55 2.49
N MET A 564 -25.27 9.80 1.23
CA MET A 564 -26.66 10.01 0.78
C MET A 564 -27.52 8.74 0.93
N VAL A 565 -26.98 7.57 0.56
CA VAL A 565 -27.68 6.28 0.70
C VAL A 565 -27.88 5.92 2.17
N GLU A 566 -26.86 6.09 3.01
CA GLU A 566 -26.94 5.88 4.47
C GLU A 566 -27.99 6.81 5.11
N GLY A 567 -28.03 8.08 4.73
CA GLY A 567 -29.06 9.02 5.17
C GLY A 567 -30.47 8.63 4.72
N SER A 568 -30.63 8.14 3.49
CA SER A 568 -31.91 7.64 2.99
C SER A 568 -32.35 6.36 3.72
N LEU A 569 -31.42 5.43 3.98
CA LEU A 569 -31.68 4.21 4.76
C LEU A 569 -32.04 4.53 6.22
N ALA A 570 -31.41 5.54 6.83
CA ALA A 570 -31.79 6.03 8.15
C ALA A 570 -33.23 6.57 8.16
N SER A 571 -33.58 7.45 7.21
CA SER A 571 -34.94 7.99 7.08
C SER A 571 -35.99 6.89 6.87
N LEU A 572 -35.71 5.90 6.02
CA LEU A 572 -36.60 4.75 5.81
C LEU A 572 -36.70 3.84 7.05
N ARG A 573 -35.65 3.75 7.87
CA ARG A 573 -35.64 2.98 9.12
C ARG A 573 -36.53 3.63 10.18
N ASP A 574 -36.50 4.95 10.28
CA ASP A 574 -37.38 5.71 11.18
C ASP A 574 -38.84 5.66 10.70
N GLU A 575 -39.10 5.82 9.39
CA GLU A 575 -40.46 5.67 8.82
C GLU A 575 -41.04 4.26 9.07
N ASN A 576 -40.26 3.19 8.86
CA ASN A 576 -40.70 1.82 9.15
C ASN A 576 -40.97 1.59 10.64
N LYS A 577 -40.23 2.26 11.53
CA LYS A 577 -40.44 2.21 12.98
C LYS A 577 -41.75 2.91 13.36
N ASP A 578 -42.01 4.09 12.82
CA ASP A 578 -43.25 4.85 13.07
C ASP A 578 -44.48 4.13 12.50
N LEU A 579 -44.38 3.53 11.31
CA LEU A 579 -45.42 2.66 10.75
C LEU A 579 -45.65 1.42 11.62
N THR A 580 -44.58 0.80 12.15
CA THR A 580 -44.69 -0.33 13.08
C THR A 580 -45.41 0.07 14.36
N GLN A 581 -45.12 1.26 14.91
CA GLN A 581 -45.81 1.78 16.09
C GLN A 581 -47.30 2.03 15.79
N GLN A 582 -47.63 2.69 14.68
CA GLN A 582 -49.02 2.90 14.25
C GLN A 582 -49.81 1.59 14.07
N ILE A 583 -49.15 0.53 13.57
CA ILE A 583 -49.74 -0.81 13.44
C ILE A 583 -49.96 -1.47 14.82
N ILE A 584 -49.04 -1.27 15.78
CA ILE A 584 -49.21 -1.74 17.16
C ILE A 584 -50.38 -1.02 17.84
N ASP A 585 -50.42 0.30 17.77
CA ASP A 585 -51.46 1.13 18.38
C ASP A 585 -52.84 0.80 17.79
N SER A 586 -52.93 0.72 16.45
CA SER A 586 -54.16 0.31 15.76
C SER A 586 -54.63 -1.09 16.16
N LYS A 587 -53.70 -2.03 16.41
CA LYS A 587 -54.05 -3.37 16.91
C LYS A 587 -54.53 -3.35 18.35
N MET A 588 -53.97 -2.49 19.20
CA MET A 588 -54.46 -2.30 20.58
C MET A 588 -55.87 -1.69 20.59
N ASP A 589 -56.16 -0.73 19.74
CA ASP A 589 -57.52 -0.16 19.62
C ASP A 589 -58.52 -1.14 19.01
N ILE A 590 -58.13 -1.94 18.01
CA ILE A 590 -58.96 -3.05 17.51
C ILE A 590 -59.25 -4.06 18.64
N ALA A 591 -58.26 -4.41 19.47
CA ALA A 591 -58.48 -5.30 20.61
C ALA A 591 -59.48 -4.71 21.62
N ARG A 592 -59.33 -3.44 22.01
CA ARG A 592 -60.28 -2.74 22.90
C ARG A 592 -61.72 -2.76 22.33
N ILE A 593 -61.87 -2.51 21.03
CA ILE A 593 -63.17 -2.51 20.35
C ILE A 593 -63.76 -3.93 20.27
N VAL A 594 -62.92 -4.97 20.15
CA VAL A 594 -63.38 -6.37 20.23
C VAL A 594 -63.83 -6.71 21.65
N ASP A 595 -63.05 -6.38 22.68
CA ASP A 595 -63.42 -6.60 24.09
C ASP A 595 -64.74 -5.89 24.46
N GLU A 596 -64.90 -4.63 24.04
CA GLU A 596 -66.13 -3.86 24.25
C GLU A 596 -67.32 -4.45 23.48
N LYS A 597 -67.11 -4.91 22.24
CA LYS A 597 -68.14 -5.59 21.44
C LYS A 597 -68.55 -6.93 22.06
N GLU A 598 -67.61 -7.73 22.56
CA GLU A 598 -67.92 -9.00 23.23
C GLU A 598 -68.70 -8.75 24.52
N LYS A 599 -68.31 -7.75 25.31
CA LYS A 599 -69.07 -7.31 26.49
C LYS A 599 -70.49 -6.86 26.11
N LEU A 600 -70.65 -5.97 25.13
CA LEU A 600 -71.97 -5.51 24.67
C LEU A 600 -72.81 -6.66 24.11
N SER A 601 -72.19 -7.64 23.44
CA SER A 601 -72.88 -8.84 22.96
C SER A 601 -73.31 -9.76 24.12
N HIS A 602 -72.54 -9.81 25.20
CA HIS A 602 -72.88 -10.54 26.42
C HIS A 602 -74.03 -9.87 27.18
N ASP A 603 -73.94 -8.56 27.40
CA ASP A 603 -74.98 -7.74 28.03
C ASP A 603 -76.29 -7.79 27.23
N TYR A 604 -76.22 -7.72 25.90
CA TYR A 604 -77.38 -7.92 25.01
C TYR A 604 -77.97 -9.33 25.12
N SER A 605 -77.14 -10.36 25.23
CA SER A 605 -77.61 -11.75 25.40
C SER A 605 -78.31 -11.96 26.75
N GLN A 606 -77.76 -11.40 27.84
CA GLN A 606 -78.41 -11.40 29.16
C GLN A 606 -79.76 -10.66 29.11
N LEU A 607 -79.80 -9.44 28.56
CA LEU A 607 -81.01 -8.63 28.47
C LEU A 607 -82.08 -9.30 27.59
N LYS A 608 -81.67 -9.96 26.50
CA LYS A 608 -82.55 -10.75 25.65
C LYS A 608 -83.14 -11.93 26.43
N ALA A 609 -82.33 -12.71 27.15
CA ALA A 609 -82.82 -13.82 27.96
C ALA A 609 -83.75 -13.37 29.09
N ALA A 610 -83.47 -12.22 29.72
CA ALA A 610 -84.36 -11.61 30.71
C ALA A 610 -85.71 -11.19 30.07
N TYR A 611 -85.68 -10.62 28.86
CA TYR A 611 -86.89 -10.27 28.12
C TYR A 611 -87.70 -11.50 27.69
N GLU A 612 -87.06 -12.54 27.17
CA GLU A 612 -87.72 -13.81 26.81
C GLU A 612 -88.37 -14.46 28.04
N ASN A 613 -87.69 -14.50 29.19
CA ASN A 613 -88.28 -14.94 30.46
C ASN A 613 -89.50 -14.09 30.88
N GLN A 614 -89.43 -12.76 30.74
CA GLN A 614 -90.53 -11.87 31.10
C GLN A 614 -91.73 -12.02 30.16
N VAL A 615 -91.51 -12.29 28.87
CA VAL A 615 -92.56 -12.63 27.90
C VAL A 615 -93.24 -13.96 28.28
N ASP A 616 -92.45 -14.96 28.68
CA ASP A 616 -92.97 -16.26 29.11
C ASP A 616 -93.74 -16.19 30.44
N GLU A 617 -93.33 -15.32 31.37
CA GLU A 617 -94.09 -15.02 32.59
C GLU A 617 -95.39 -14.27 32.28
N ASN A 618 -95.34 -13.22 31.46
CA ASN A 618 -96.53 -12.50 30.99
C ASN A 618 -97.51 -13.42 30.25
N ARG A 619 -97.00 -14.40 29.49
CA ARG A 619 -97.81 -15.44 28.85
C ARG A 619 -98.50 -16.33 29.89
N LYS A 620 -97.78 -16.84 30.90
CA LYS A 620 -98.37 -17.65 32.00
C LYS A 620 -99.41 -16.86 32.78
N LEU A 621 -99.19 -15.55 32.99
CA LEU A 621 -100.16 -14.63 33.60
C LEU A 621 -101.40 -14.42 32.70
N ALA A 622 -101.22 -14.31 31.38
CA ALA A 622 -102.34 -14.22 30.44
C ALA A 622 -103.17 -15.52 30.39
N GLU A 623 -102.52 -16.68 30.32
CA GLU A 623 -103.17 -18.00 30.39
C GLU A 623 -103.94 -18.17 31.72
N LYS A 624 -103.37 -17.73 32.85
CA LYS A 624 -104.05 -17.70 34.17
C LYS A 624 -105.21 -16.70 34.22
N ASN A 625 -105.09 -15.53 33.60
CA ASN A 625 -106.18 -14.56 33.52
C ASN A 625 -107.35 -15.09 32.68
N VAL A 626 -107.10 -15.78 31.56
CA VAL A 626 -108.16 -16.46 30.79
C VAL A 626 -108.85 -17.52 31.64
N TYR A 627 -108.11 -18.32 32.41
CA TYR A 627 -108.71 -19.29 33.34
C TYR A 627 -109.60 -18.62 34.41
N LEU A 628 -109.15 -17.50 35.00
CA LEU A 628 -109.93 -16.75 35.99
C LEU A 628 -111.16 -16.06 35.38
N VAL A 629 -111.07 -15.56 34.14
CA VAL A 629 -112.23 -15.03 33.40
C VAL A 629 -113.25 -16.13 33.14
N ASN A 630 -112.82 -17.33 32.74
CA ASN A 630 -113.72 -18.47 32.55
C ASN A 630 -114.43 -18.85 33.85
N GLN A 631 -113.71 -18.93 34.97
CA GLN A 631 -114.33 -19.15 36.29
C GLN A 631 -115.32 -18.05 36.68
N LEU A 632 -115.03 -16.78 36.36
CA LEU A 632 -115.97 -15.68 36.57
C LEU A 632 -117.23 -15.85 35.72
N THR A 633 -117.11 -16.21 34.44
CA THR A 633 -118.29 -16.45 33.59
C THR A 633 -119.11 -17.67 34.03
N ASP A 634 -118.48 -18.72 34.56
CA ASP A 634 -119.19 -19.88 35.15
C ASP A 634 -119.98 -19.46 36.40
N ILE A 635 -119.38 -18.63 37.27
CA ILE A 635 -120.03 -18.09 38.47
C ILE A 635 -121.15 -17.10 38.09
N GLU A 636 -120.95 -16.26 37.08
CA GLU A 636 -121.97 -15.35 36.56
C GLU A 636 -123.15 -16.13 35.96
N ALA A 637 -122.91 -17.19 35.19
CA ALA A 637 -123.96 -18.08 34.69
C ALA A 637 -124.72 -18.77 35.84
N MET A 638 -124.01 -19.21 36.89
CA MET A 638 -124.63 -19.78 38.09
C MET A 638 -125.48 -18.75 38.85
N LEU A 639 -125.03 -17.49 38.94
CA LEU A 639 -125.75 -16.37 39.53
C LEU A 639 -127.00 -15.98 38.71
N ILE A 640 -126.90 -16.00 37.37
CA ILE A 640 -128.03 -15.78 36.46
C ILE A 640 -129.09 -16.88 36.67
N ASN A 641 -128.69 -18.14 36.72
CA ASN A 641 -129.59 -19.26 37.00
C ASN A 641 -130.26 -19.14 38.39
N MET A 642 -129.53 -18.74 39.44
CA MET A 642 -130.13 -18.44 40.74
C MET A 642 -131.14 -17.30 40.69
N LYS A 643 -130.84 -16.21 39.98
CA LYS A 643 -131.80 -15.09 39.79
C LYS A 643 -133.05 -15.52 39.04
N LEU A 644 -132.91 -16.39 38.05
CA LEU A 644 -134.03 -16.95 37.29
C LEU A 644 -134.94 -17.81 38.19
N ALA A 645 -134.36 -18.71 38.98
CA ALA A 645 -135.09 -19.53 39.95
C ALA A 645 -135.77 -18.71 41.07
N VAL A 646 -135.18 -17.58 41.48
CA VAL A 646 -135.84 -16.63 42.41
C VAL A 646 -137.03 -15.95 41.73
N ALA A 647 -136.89 -15.48 40.48
CA ALA A 647 -137.98 -14.84 39.74
C ALA A 647 -139.17 -15.79 39.48
N GLU A 648 -138.91 -17.09 39.23
CA GLU A 648 -139.96 -18.12 39.15
C GLU A 648 -140.73 -18.24 40.48
N LYS A 649 -140.03 -18.19 41.62
CA LYS A 649 -140.64 -18.26 42.95
C LYS A 649 -141.38 -16.98 43.36
N GLU A 650 -140.97 -15.82 42.87
CA GLU A 650 -141.74 -14.58 43.01
C GLU A 650 -143.01 -14.61 42.16
N GLY A 651 -142.97 -15.20 40.96
CA GLY A 651 -144.14 -15.45 40.11
C GLY A 651 -145.19 -16.37 40.75
N GLU A 652 -144.74 -17.50 41.34
CA GLU A 652 -145.62 -18.38 42.14
C GLU A 652 -146.29 -17.64 43.31
N LEU A 653 -145.54 -16.77 43.99
CA LEU A 653 -146.02 -16.02 45.14
C LEU A 653 -147.13 -15.01 44.77
N ASP A 654 -147.00 -14.30 43.64
CA ASP A 654 -148.01 -13.34 43.19
C ASP A 654 -149.27 -14.02 42.63
N SER A 655 -149.15 -15.20 42.03
CA SER A 655 -150.29 -16.04 41.66
C SER A 655 -151.14 -16.40 42.90
N LEU A 656 -150.49 -16.88 43.97
CA LEU A 656 -151.17 -17.24 45.23
C LEU A 656 -151.85 -16.04 45.92
N LYS A 657 -151.25 -14.84 45.84
CA LYS A 657 -151.90 -13.60 46.32
C LYS A 657 -153.17 -13.27 45.53
N GLN A 658 -153.21 -13.59 44.23
CA GLN A 658 -154.32 -13.26 43.36
C GLN A 658 -155.53 -14.17 43.61
N GLU A 659 -155.32 -15.47 43.85
CA GLU A 659 -156.37 -16.42 44.26
C GLU A 659 -156.99 -16.06 45.62
N LEU A 660 -156.14 -15.77 46.62
CA LEU A 660 -156.59 -15.41 47.98
C LEU A 660 -157.46 -14.14 47.97
N LYS A 661 -157.20 -13.21 47.03
CA LYS A 661 -157.98 -11.99 46.83
C LYS A 661 -159.35 -12.23 46.17
N GLN A 662 -159.53 -13.31 45.40
CA GLN A 662 -160.83 -13.70 44.86
C GLN A 662 -161.69 -14.39 45.91
N ALA A 663 -161.11 -15.29 46.71
CA ALA A 663 -161.81 -16.03 47.77
C ALA A 663 -162.47 -15.10 48.82
N HIS A 664 -161.84 -13.98 49.17
CA HIS A 664 -162.36 -13.06 50.19
C HIS A 664 -163.67 -12.35 49.79
N ASN A 665 -163.92 -12.16 48.48
CA ASN A 665 -165.08 -11.39 48.01
C ASN A 665 -166.38 -12.20 47.89
N GLN A 666 -166.33 -13.53 47.93
CA GLN A 666 -167.51 -14.40 47.79
C GLN A 666 -168.21 -14.73 49.11
N LEU A 667 -167.71 -14.22 50.24
CA LEU A 667 -168.12 -14.64 51.60
C LEU A 667 -168.77 -13.49 52.40
N LYS A 668 -169.45 -12.56 51.71
CA LYS A 668 -170.02 -11.33 52.32
C LYS A 668 -171.35 -10.86 51.71
N GLN A 669 -172.08 -11.77 51.07
CA GLN A 669 -173.52 -11.73 50.79
C GLN A 669 -174.15 -13.03 51.30
#